data_AF-A0A6J2MW44-F1
#
_entry.id   AF-A0A6J2MW44-F1
#
_cell.length_a   1.000
_cell.length_b   1.000
_cell.length_c   1.000
_cell.angle_alpha   90.00
_cell.angle_beta   90.00
_cell.angle_gamma   90.00
#
_symmetry.space_group_name_H-M   'P 1'
#
loop_
_entity.id
_entity.type
_entity.pdbx_description
1 polymer ?
#
loop_
_entity_poly.entity_id
_entity_poly.type
_entity_poly.pdbx_seq_one_letter_code
_entity_poly.pdbx_strand_id
1 'polypeptide(L)'
;MADTEPNPLEKTEDGETEKEEEEEEGEEEEYYPSYYTEEENRQEESKEDDPLAWRDSQEEQEEEEEGEEEGEEEEEEEGEEEEEGEEEETIREETEGEAGAAQEEAAAGVLEEAAVKPQESTTPVTALEGLTLTDSQLITSGTLPETRSDSKSEHSLPSESPAEPLGLDVPSSEDRLTGPLERQPSGELGEESDWIPQDELGQGRSDLEPETEEMRLEETASYSTEEEEKEFQPEASIPKDSLVATTTKDILFEKKDTSSVYPLTMTWKFGWNSSLPVYYIRDENQQVLLYASAHTAVIYSVSKNDQHHLQGHPNVISCLCVSEDRRWIATADQGPNCLIIIWDSFTGIPVHTIFDSCPKDHGIRAIAMTHDAKYLATISDAEIQRVCIWRWTLAAETPACSLDLPEEYGFQNYLTFNPTNNKELVSNSKTQVIYYLWHEETDTLIHSAPLLTEKTFNKLVGKFSQSVFHLNSTQMLSATMEGKLVVWDVCRPPPAASASLGLPYIKPCKLVHVQKEGITVLTTVDSYIVTGDVKGNIKFYDHTLSLVSWQSHVQLSAIRSLSFSKTPATPATEKSNYPTNCMLKSGLFVIRNFIIGTSDATVYHLKADETRLEKLFTEPKGAICAIACHPYQPLLAIGSFCGMIKVWDYEKKIYLFSRVFEKGLGVQSLTYNPEGAVLGAGFTEGTVYILDAMSLQNETPQPFKYSRTCVTHISFSHDSKYMATADTNFTVAIYMRKVKDGHRVWEYLARLRSHRKSIRSLLFGVHLDTNEPRLLSLGRDLLLIEYNLVKSYRDHLEVLDIHKTDQENYPTCMIWYPPLTKERFLLICTSGYKVKLFNATTKMCRKTLLGPVFGSPLEQIQLIPVRRAIELQKRHLVFINRDKVGLQILPVDGNPHKTFAIVCHPSGVAGLALSYDGRHAFTAGGWDRSVAQWEINLRALEAAVSLGGEDLTPFYSLVAGGREGKFYRDLEDYFYYSQLRSQSIDTMETRKVSEHIRLSEVPFVMRAVGFYPSEEKIEDIFNEIKFSEYVDSGRMIDKINLPNFLKIYLNHRPPFGNTMDAVRRSFDILGHTNSEGQKVIRKEDFLRLLLTKGEHMTEQEMSDCFAALLGLQPEGWNSEPAASGGSEIRFEEELPDEITAEIFATEILGFTVSPNFRPDLPTAGEAAGHV
;
A
#
# COMPACT_ATOMS: atom_id res chain seq x y z
N MET A 1 1.44 52.16 -50.47
CA MET A 1 2.75 52.79 -50.75
C MET A 1 3.82 51.88 -50.16
N ALA A 2 4.45 50.99 -50.91
CA ALA A 2 4.23 50.57 -52.31
C ALA A 2 4.37 49.03 -52.34
N ASP A 3 3.64 48.24 -53.13
CA ASP A 3 3.72 48.09 -54.60
C ASP A 3 5.18 47.78 -55.06
N THR A 4 5.53 46.69 -55.77
CA THR A 4 4.75 45.60 -56.42
C THR A 4 5.64 44.40 -56.83
N GLU A 5 5.02 43.34 -57.38
CA GLU A 5 5.50 42.23 -58.25
C GLU A 5 6.52 42.63 -59.38
N PRO A 6 7.15 41.71 -60.21
CA PRO A 6 6.72 40.34 -60.59
C PRO A 6 7.77 39.20 -60.91
N ASN A 7 7.29 37.95 -60.82
CA ASN A 7 7.20 36.86 -61.85
C ASN A 7 8.08 36.85 -63.15
N PRO A 8 8.20 35.73 -63.93
CA PRO A 8 7.71 34.34 -63.74
C PRO A 8 8.67 33.17 -64.16
N LEU A 9 8.26 31.90 -63.94
CA LEU A 9 8.11 30.84 -64.98
C LEU A 9 7.61 29.48 -64.43
N GLU A 10 6.76 28.78 -65.20
CA GLU A 10 6.28 27.39 -65.00
C GLU A 10 7.25 26.36 -65.64
N LYS A 11 7.19 25.02 -65.52
CA LYS A 11 6.27 23.97 -64.96
C LYS A 11 7.15 22.70 -64.73
N THR A 12 6.82 21.65 -63.97
CA THR A 12 5.69 20.68 -64.07
C THR A 12 5.58 19.80 -62.80
N GLU A 13 4.35 19.37 -62.46
CA GLU A 13 3.92 18.02 -61.96
C GLU A 13 4.75 17.27 -60.89
N ASP A 14 4.23 16.55 -59.87
CA ASP A 14 2.96 16.37 -59.13
C ASP A 14 3.30 15.26 -58.07
N GLY A 15 2.82 15.17 -56.82
CA GLY A 15 2.00 16.01 -55.92
C GLY A 15 1.80 15.26 -54.56
N GLU A 16 1.41 15.96 -53.49
CA GLU A 16 0.85 15.44 -52.20
C GLU A 16 1.67 14.38 -51.42
N THR A 17 2.29 14.57 -50.24
CA THR A 17 2.24 15.53 -49.11
C THR A 17 0.97 15.57 -48.25
N GLU A 18 1.03 14.90 -47.09
CA GLU A 18 0.54 15.42 -45.82
C GLU A 18 1.73 15.60 -44.86
N LYS A 19 1.59 16.49 -43.89
CA LYS A 19 2.56 16.79 -42.83
C LYS A 19 1.79 16.84 -41.52
N GLU A 20 2.38 16.29 -40.46
CA GLU A 20 1.88 16.48 -39.09
C GLU A 20 2.18 17.92 -38.63
N GLU A 21 1.28 18.50 -37.83
CA GLU A 21 1.50 19.76 -37.11
C GLU A 21 1.87 19.44 -35.64
N GLU A 22 2.64 20.33 -35.01
CA GLU A 22 3.22 20.13 -33.69
C GLU A 22 2.23 20.58 -32.59
N GLU A 23 1.97 19.75 -31.57
CA GLU A 23 1.25 20.15 -30.35
C GLU A 23 2.23 20.23 -29.15
N GLU A 24 2.03 21.22 -28.28
CA GLU A 24 2.85 21.47 -27.08
C GLU A 24 2.40 20.58 -25.91
N GLU A 25 3.17 19.55 -25.52
CA GLU A 25 2.93 18.82 -24.27
C GLU A 25 3.54 19.57 -23.06
N GLY A 26 2.72 19.86 -22.06
CA GLY A 26 3.11 20.49 -20.80
C GLY A 26 3.37 19.49 -19.66
N GLU A 27 4.24 19.86 -18.72
CA GLU A 27 4.70 18.99 -17.62
C GLU A 27 3.60 18.67 -16.58
N GLU A 28 3.44 17.39 -16.19
CA GLU A 28 2.54 16.97 -15.10
C GLU A 28 3.20 17.10 -13.71
N GLU A 29 2.72 18.02 -12.86
CA GLU A 29 3.13 18.11 -11.45
C GLU A 29 2.37 17.15 -10.50
N GLU A 30 3.07 16.54 -9.52
CA GLU A 30 2.47 15.69 -8.48
C GLU A 30 1.51 16.45 -7.53
N TYR A 31 0.23 16.49 -7.87
CA TYR A 31 -0.74 17.35 -7.17
C TYR A 31 -1.20 16.83 -5.79
N TYR A 32 -0.66 17.41 -4.71
CA TYR A 32 -1.21 17.27 -3.35
C TYR A 32 -2.36 18.28 -3.12
N PRO A 33 -3.62 17.86 -2.90
CA PRO A 33 -4.74 18.79 -2.72
C PRO A 33 -4.72 19.45 -1.33
N SER A 34 -4.20 20.67 -1.24
CA SER A 34 -4.42 21.57 -0.10
C SER A 34 -5.50 22.61 -0.42
N TYR A 35 -6.31 23.00 0.58
CA TYR A 35 -7.37 23.98 0.43
C TYR A 35 -7.54 24.81 1.71
N TYR A 36 -7.58 26.12 1.55
CA TYR A 36 -8.27 27.08 2.43
C TYR A 36 -8.98 28.12 1.54
N THR A 37 -9.92 28.89 2.10
CA THR A 37 -10.96 29.64 1.36
C THR A 37 -11.07 31.09 1.81
N GLU A 38 -11.43 32.00 0.89
CA GLU A 38 -12.30 33.19 1.00
C GLU A 38 -12.10 34.04 -0.29
N GLU A 39 -13.12 34.37 -1.10
CA GLU A 39 -14.21 35.35 -0.94
C GLU A 39 -13.78 36.83 -0.87
N GLU A 40 -13.94 37.58 -1.97
CA GLU A 40 -14.81 38.77 -2.08
C GLU A 40 -14.85 39.35 -3.53
N ASN A 41 -15.68 40.38 -3.78
CA ASN A 41 -15.98 40.94 -5.12
C ASN A 41 -15.39 42.34 -5.33
N ARG A 42 -14.98 42.65 -6.59
CA ARG A 42 -15.18 43.91 -7.39
C ARG A 42 -14.01 44.13 -8.38
N GLN A 43 -14.06 45.02 -9.39
CA GLN A 43 -15.07 45.58 -10.31
C GLN A 43 -14.32 46.66 -11.14
N GLU A 44 -14.78 47.00 -12.38
CA GLU A 44 -14.18 48.02 -13.28
C GLU A 44 -12.84 47.56 -13.91
N GLU A 45 -12.57 47.62 -15.22
CA GLU A 45 -12.63 48.73 -16.22
C GLU A 45 -11.69 49.91 -15.88
N SER A 46 -10.91 50.49 -16.80
CA SER A 46 -10.35 50.09 -18.12
C SER A 46 -9.32 51.17 -18.56
N LYS A 47 -8.51 50.94 -19.62
CA LYS A 47 -7.76 51.97 -20.40
C LYS A 47 -6.60 52.69 -19.67
N GLU A 48 -5.60 53.33 -20.31
CA GLU A 48 -5.08 53.33 -21.70
C GLU A 48 -3.61 53.82 -21.75
N ASP A 49 -2.93 53.47 -22.85
CA ASP A 49 -1.82 54.16 -23.55
C ASP A 49 -0.50 54.62 -22.86
N ASP A 50 0.60 53.90 -23.17
CA ASP A 50 1.74 54.31 -24.05
C ASP A 50 2.55 55.62 -23.76
N PRO A 51 3.65 55.99 -24.48
CA PRO A 51 4.41 55.27 -25.53
C PRO A 51 5.97 55.33 -25.54
N LEU A 52 6.56 54.40 -26.32
CA LEU A 52 7.74 54.53 -27.22
C LEU A 52 9.21 54.70 -26.73
N ALA A 53 10.02 53.68 -27.10
CA ALA A 53 11.34 53.74 -27.78
C ALA A 53 12.59 54.23 -26.98
N TRP A 54 13.84 53.89 -27.31
CA TRP A 54 14.46 53.45 -28.59
C TRP A 54 15.23 52.10 -28.50
N ARG A 55 16.24 51.88 -29.37
CA ARG A 55 16.61 50.62 -30.02
C ARG A 55 18.11 50.29 -29.90
N ASP A 56 18.44 49.04 -30.22
CA ASP A 56 19.72 48.52 -30.75
C ASP A 56 20.96 48.37 -29.81
N SER A 57 21.27 47.07 -29.57
CA SER A 57 22.55 46.37 -29.82
C SER A 57 23.81 46.54 -28.94
N GLN A 58 24.19 45.39 -28.35
CA GLN A 58 25.50 44.71 -28.42
C GLN A 58 26.73 45.16 -27.58
N GLU A 59 27.30 44.11 -26.95
CA GLU A 59 28.72 43.72 -26.86
C GLU A 59 29.68 44.30 -25.81
N GLU A 60 30.46 43.34 -25.27
CA GLU A 60 31.87 43.36 -24.82
C GLU A 60 32.24 44.33 -23.67
N GLN A 61 32.60 43.81 -22.49
CA GLN A 61 33.85 43.13 -22.06
C GLN A 61 34.85 44.14 -21.45
N GLU A 62 35.99 43.62 -20.95
CA GLU A 62 37.08 44.36 -20.27
C GLU A 62 36.69 44.92 -18.87
N GLU A 63 37.52 44.88 -17.82
CA GLU A 63 38.83 44.21 -17.64
C GLU A 63 39.13 43.98 -16.13
N GLU A 64 40.06 43.05 -15.86
CA GLU A 64 41.26 43.14 -15.00
C GLU A 64 41.49 44.39 -14.09
N GLU A 65 42.24 44.34 -12.98
CA GLU A 65 42.70 43.27 -12.07
C GLU A 65 43.36 43.92 -10.81
N GLU A 66 43.76 43.11 -9.81
CA GLU A 66 44.76 43.39 -8.76
C GLU A 66 44.62 44.65 -7.83
N GLY A 67 45.42 44.66 -6.75
CA GLY A 67 45.47 45.75 -5.76
C GLY A 67 45.78 45.28 -4.33
N GLU A 68 47.05 44.98 -4.04
CA GLU A 68 47.54 44.54 -2.72
C GLU A 68 47.88 45.71 -1.74
N GLU A 69 48.45 45.35 -0.59
CA GLU A 69 49.04 46.19 0.49
C GLU A 69 48.01 46.98 1.35
N GLU A 70 47.83 46.65 2.64
CA GLU A 70 48.73 46.74 3.81
C GLU A 70 48.88 48.18 4.39
N GLY A 71 48.92 48.29 5.72
CA GLY A 71 49.29 49.52 6.44
C GLY A 71 48.48 49.86 7.70
N GLU A 72 49.01 49.46 8.87
CA GLU A 72 49.17 50.26 10.11
C GLU A 72 47.90 50.84 10.81
N GLU A 73 47.65 50.64 12.11
CA GLU A 73 48.32 51.22 13.32
C GLU A 73 48.16 52.76 13.45
N GLU A 74 48.02 53.41 14.62
CA GLU A 74 47.75 52.98 16.02
C GLU A 74 46.35 53.55 16.44
N GLU A 75 45.88 53.88 17.65
CA GLU A 75 46.38 54.04 19.04
C GLU A 75 45.17 53.78 20.00
N GLU A 76 45.36 53.77 21.34
CA GLU A 76 44.28 53.64 22.36
C GLU A 76 43.94 54.99 23.02
N GLU A 77 42.74 55.19 23.59
CA GLU A 77 42.59 55.89 24.89
C GLU A 77 41.21 55.65 25.55
N GLU A 78 41.19 55.48 26.88
CA GLU A 78 39.98 55.46 27.71
C GLU A 78 39.65 56.86 28.25
N GLY A 79 38.38 57.13 28.59
CA GLY A 79 37.97 58.38 29.22
C GLY A 79 36.66 58.28 30.00
N GLU A 80 36.75 58.20 31.33
CA GLU A 80 35.64 58.45 32.25
C GLU A 80 35.58 59.95 32.61
N GLU A 81 34.37 60.51 32.73
CA GLU A 81 33.91 61.23 33.94
C GLU A 81 32.42 61.64 33.82
N GLU A 82 31.84 62.13 34.92
CA GLU A 82 30.40 62.32 35.14
C GLU A 82 29.90 63.75 34.85
N GLU A 83 28.58 63.94 34.65
CA GLU A 83 27.91 65.20 35.02
C GLU A 83 26.41 64.98 35.37
N GLU A 84 25.92 65.61 36.44
CA GLU A 84 24.52 65.57 36.92
C GLU A 84 23.72 66.82 36.47
N GLY A 85 22.38 66.81 36.61
CA GLY A 85 21.56 68.01 36.38
C GLY A 85 20.14 68.00 36.99
N GLU A 86 19.87 68.93 37.91
CA GLU A 86 18.54 69.37 38.39
C GLU A 86 18.11 70.67 37.65
N GLU A 87 16.93 71.27 37.76
CA GLU A 87 15.74 71.12 38.63
C GLU A 87 14.49 71.62 37.84
N GLU A 88 13.31 71.01 37.99
CA GLU A 88 12.03 71.79 38.07
C GLU A 88 10.83 70.95 38.58
N GLU A 89 10.01 71.53 39.47
CA GLU A 89 8.85 70.90 40.13
C GLU A 89 7.50 71.12 39.43
N THR A 90 6.47 70.33 39.77
CA THR A 90 5.09 70.87 39.89
C THR A 90 4.19 70.13 40.90
N ILE A 91 4.51 70.26 42.19
CA ILE A 91 3.59 70.43 43.35
C ILE A 91 2.20 69.73 43.30
N ARG A 92 1.97 68.71 44.14
CA ARG A 92 0.98 68.78 45.27
C ARG A 92 0.92 67.56 46.22
N GLU A 93 1.10 67.86 47.51
CA GLU A 93 0.33 67.47 48.71
C GLU A 93 -0.45 66.13 48.66
N GLU A 94 -0.12 65.09 49.43
CA GLU A 94 -0.16 64.90 50.91
C GLU A 94 -1.51 64.48 51.52
N THR A 95 -1.43 63.42 52.35
CA THR A 95 -2.26 63.02 53.52
C THR A 95 -3.76 63.35 53.60
N GLU A 96 -4.59 62.29 53.64
CA GLU A 96 -5.50 61.90 54.75
C GLU A 96 -6.26 60.61 54.35
N GLY A 97 -6.83 59.79 55.24
CA GLY A 97 -6.91 59.86 56.70
C GLY A 97 -8.33 59.54 57.20
N GLU A 98 -8.52 58.40 57.88
CA GLU A 98 -9.72 58.00 58.65
C GLU A 98 -11.06 57.87 57.86
N ALA A 99 -11.81 56.78 57.91
CA ALA A 99 -12.47 56.05 59.02
C ALA A 99 -13.82 56.67 59.49
N GLY A 100 -14.91 56.04 59.05
CA GLY A 100 -16.32 56.25 59.46
C GLY A 100 -17.19 55.34 58.57
N ALA A 101 -18.02 54.40 59.04
CA ALA A 101 -19.08 54.45 60.06
C ALA A 101 -20.22 55.42 59.70
N ALA A 102 -21.51 55.10 59.86
CA ALA A 102 -22.27 53.86 60.06
C ALA A 102 -23.77 54.22 60.03
N GLN A 103 -24.69 53.23 60.08
CA GLN A 103 -26.14 53.40 60.37
C GLN A 103 -26.95 54.21 59.30
N GLU A 104 -28.27 54.11 59.19
CA GLU A 104 -29.29 53.19 59.76
C GLU A 104 -30.38 52.96 58.66
N GLU A 105 -31.08 51.83 58.58
CA GLU A 105 -32.27 51.41 59.36
C GLU A 105 -32.55 49.91 59.06
N ALA A 106 -33.26 49.08 59.84
CA ALA A 106 -33.75 49.15 61.23
C ALA A 106 -34.07 47.71 61.74
N ALA A 107 -34.58 47.58 62.98
CA ALA A 107 -34.90 46.34 63.71
C ALA A 107 -35.94 45.41 63.02
N ALA A 108 -36.20 44.16 63.44
CA ALA A 108 -35.87 43.39 64.66
C ALA A 108 -35.68 41.89 64.29
N GLY A 109 -35.70 40.84 65.14
CA GLY A 109 -36.06 40.66 66.55
C GLY A 109 -36.45 39.18 66.77
N VAL A 110 -35.88 38.52 67.78
CA VAL A 110 -36.00 37.06 68.07
C VAL A 110 -37.41 36.67 68.59
N LEU A 111 -37.90 35.45 68.31
CA LEU A 111 -38.54 34.50 69.28
C LEU A 111 -39.08 33.18 68.65
N GLU A 112 -39.09 32.11 69.48
CA GLU A 112 -39.92 30.86 69.54
C GLU A 112 -40.23 30.05 68.25
N GLU A 113 -40.11 28.71 68.15
CA GLU A 113 -40.42 27.55 69.01
C GLU A 113 -41.84 26.94 68.78
N ALA A 114 -41.96 25.60 68.84
CA ALA A 114 -43.17 24.74 68.77
C ALA A 114 -44.16 24.97 67.59
N ALA A 115 -44.23 24.12 66.56
CA ALA A 115 -44.77 22.75 66.56
C ALA A 115 -46.23 22.59 67.05
N VAL A 116 -47.11 21.96 66.24
CA VAL A 116 -48.03 20.87 66.66
C VAL A 116 -48.78 20.22 65.47
N LYS A 117 -49.02 18.91 65.59
CA LYS A 117 -49.75 17.94 64.73
C LYS A 117 -51.30 18.14 64.86
N PRO A 118 -52.25 17.44 64.15
CA PRO A 118 -52.22 15.98 63.88
C PRO A 118 -53.03 15.37 62.68
N GLN A 119 -52.86 14.04 62.48
CA GLN A 119 -53.86 13.01 62.07
C GLN A 119 -54.68 13.15 60.74
N GLU A 120 -55.18 12.10 60.06
CA GLU A 120 -54.90 10.64 59.93
C GLU A 120 -55.69 10.11 58.68
N SER A 121 -55.51 8.92 58.11
CA SER A 121 -54.57 7.80 58.38
C SER A 121 -53.84 7.36 57.07
N THR A 122 -53.84 6.17 56.46
CA THR A 122 -54.53 4.86 56.61
C THR A 122 -53.59 3.73 56.08
N THR A 123 -54.00 2.46 56.18
CA THR A 123 -53.26 1.23 55.74
C THR A 123 -54.24 0.26 55.01
N PRO A 124 -53.93 -1.00 54.58
CA PRO A 124 -52.72 -1.86 54.73
C PRO A 124 -52.30 -2.57 53.39
N VAL A 125 -51.42 -3.60 53.27
CA VAL A 125 -50.73 -4.57 54.18
C VAL A 125 -49.37 -5.04 53.59
N THR A 126 -48.35 -5.34 54.43
CA THR A 126 -47.20 -6.32 54.30
C THR A 126 -46.39 -6.47 52.97
N ALA A 127 -45.07 -6.71 52.91
CA ALA A 127 -43.91 -6.80 53.85
C ALA A 127 -42.61 -6.95 52.96
N LEU A 128 -41.36 -7.29 53.38
CA LEU A 128 -40.75 -7.72 54.66
C LEU A 128 -39.26 -7.26 54.80
N GLU A 129 -38.25 -8.15 54.68
CA GLU A 129 -36.87 -8.03 55.22
C GLU A 129 -35.83 -8.76 54.31
N GLY A 130 -34.50 -8.57 54.38
CA GLY A 130 -33.65 -7.67 55.19
C GLY A 130 -32.15 -7.75 54.79
N LEU A 131 -31.36 -6.65 54.84
CA LEU A 131 -30.37 -6.27 55.90
C LEU A 131 -28.99 -7.01 55.82
N THR A 132 -27.78 -6.45 56.03
CA THR A 132 -27.27 -5.11 56.49
C THR A 132 -25.72 -4.95 56.34
N LEU A 133 -25.22 -3.72 56.03
CA LEU A 133 -24.06 -2.95 56.62
C LEU A 133 -22.60 -3.56 56.67
N THR A 134 -21.45 -2.83 56.74
CA THR A 134 -20.99 -1.45 56.38
C THR A 134 -19.44 -1.33 56.41
N ASP A 135 -18.88 -0.44 55.59
CA ASP A 135 -17.76 0.52 55.82
C ASP A 135 -16.46 0.19 56.61
N SER A 136 -15.36 0.24 55.85
CA SER A 136 -14.20 1.15 56.05
C SER A 136 -12.98 0.80 56.94
N GLN A 137 -11.91 1.57 56.65
CA GLN A 137 -10.64 1.82 57.36
C GLN A 137 -9.38 1.00 57.00
N LEU A 138 -8.27 1.72 56.97
CA LEU A 138 -6.92 1.29 56.63
C LEU A 138 -6.24 0.59 57.82
N ILE A 139 -5.19 -0.21 57.55
CA ILE A 139 -3.88 -0.08 58.23
C ILE A 139 -2.78 -0.88 57.49
N THR A 140 -1.53 -0.58 57.83
CA THR A 140 -0.26 -0.80 57.13
C THR A 140 0.31 -2.24 57.14
N SER A 141 1.09 -2.55 56.08
CA SER A 141 2.41 -3.24 56.09
C SER A 141 2.61 -4.65 56.69
N GLY A 142 3.50 -5.43 56.09
CA GLY A 142 3.99 -6.75 56.57
C GLY A 142 3.52 -7.87 55.65
N THR A 143 4.28 -8.33 54.66
CA THR A 143 5.57 -9.05 54.73
C THR A 143 5.45 -10.43 55.37
N LEU A 144 5.86 -11.45 54.60
CA LEU A 144 6.15 -12.84 54.96
C LEU A 144 6.88 -12.97 56.33
N PRO A 145 6.70 -14.07 57.11
CA PRO A 145 6.99 -15.41 56.61
C PRO A 145 6.24 -16.64 57.18
N GLU A 146 6.43 -17.73 56.44
CA GLU A 146 6.56 -19.15 56.79
C GLU A 146 6.37 -19.71 58.24
N THR A 147 5.74 -20.91 58.25
CA THR A 147 6.09 -22.15 58.98
C THR A 147 5.46 -22.58 60.34
N ARG A 148 4.78 -23.74 60.23
CA ARG A 148 4.94 -25.00 61.02
C ARG A 148 4.18 -25.23 62.34
N SER A 149 4.10 -26.54 62.66
CA SER A 149 3.46 -27.22 63.80
C SER A 149 1.90 -27.29 63.73
N ASP A 150 1.23 -28.42 64.01
CA ASP A 150 1.74 -29.79 64.25
C ASP A 150 0.66 -30.90 64.04
N SER A 151 1.09 -32.16 64.19
CA SER A 151 0.29 -33.38 64.51
C SER A 151 -0.52 -34.13 63.42
N LYS A 152 0.17 -35.09 62.77
CA LYS A 152 -0.10 -36.56 62.69
C LYS A 152 -1.43 -37.16 62.14
N SER A 153 -1.25 -38.35 61.55
CA SER A 153 -2.24 -39.36 61.14
C SER A 153 -3.18 -38.99 59.98
N GLU A 154 -3.01 -39.55 58.78
CA GLU A 154 -1.91 -40.34 58.15
C GLU A 154 -2.13 -40.18 56.60
N HIS A 155 -1.35 -40.67 55.64
CA HIS A 155 -0.37 -41.76 55.61
C HIS A 155 0.81 -41.46 54.64
N SER A 156 1.77 -42.37 54.61
CA SER A 156 3.04 -42.31 53.86
C SER A 156 2.89 -42.32 52.33
N LEU A 157 3.63 -41.53 51.51
CA LEU A 157 5.08 -41.16 51.48
C LEU A 157 6.01 -42.26 50.93
N PRO A 158 7.19 -41.95 50.34
CA PRO A 158 7.94 -40.68 50.41
C PRO A 158 8.39 -40.04 49.07
N SER A 159 9.23 -39.01 49.18
CA SER A 159 9.78 -38.12 48.14
C SER A 159 11.31 -37.92 48.31
N GLU A 160 11.86 -36.90 47.62
CA GLU A 160 13.20 -36.28 47.78
C GLU A 160 14.36 -36.77 46.89
N SER A 161 15.29 -35.84 46.65
CA SER A 161 16.58 -35.95 45.95
C SER A 161 17.73 -35.57 46.91
N PRO A 162 19.01 -35.88 46.59
CA PRO A 162 19.87 -34.85 45.99
C PRO A 162 20.97 -35.44 45.06
N ALA A 163 22.12 -34.75 44.92
CA ALA A 163 23.18 -35.01 43.94
C ALA A 163 24.34 -35.93 44.41
N GLU A 164 25.19 -36.32 43.44
CA GLU A 164 26.61 -36.79 43.42
C GLU A 164 27.35 -37.21 44.73
N PRO A 165 28.30 -38.18 44.71
CA PRO A 165 29.23 -38.46 43.60
C PRO A 165 29.66 -39.95 43.35
N LEU A 166 30.55 -40.14 42.36
CA LEU A 166 31.62 -41.16 42.24
C LEU A 166 31.43 -42.60 42.77
N GLY A 167 31.17 -43.53 41.85
CA GLY A 167 32.22 -44.49 41.40
C GLY A 167 32.33 -45.89 42.04
N LEU A 168 32.70 -46.86 41.17
CA LEU A 168 33.31 -48.18 41.45
C LEU A 168 32.45 -49.20 42.23
N ASP A 169 32.51 -50.51 42.01
CA ASP A 169 33.14 -51.33 40.96
C ASP A 169 32.50 -52.74 40.97
N VAL A 170 32.56 -53.49 39.87
CA VAL A 170 33.08 -54.89 39.80
C VAL A 170 32.96 -55.43 38.36
N PRO A 171 33.97 -56.16 37.84
CA PRO A 171 34.27 -56.09 36.40
C PRO A 171 34.48 -57.47 35.73
N SER A 172 35.34 -57.49 34.69
CA SER A 172 35.75 -58.61 33.81
C SER A 172 34.80 -58.94 32.66
N SER A 173 35.29 -59.24 31.45
CA SER A 173 36.66 -59.56 31.03
C SER A 173 37.05 -59.01 29.64
N GLU A 174 38.28 -58.48 29.55
CA GLU A 174 39.29 -58.73 28.49
C GLU A 174 39.00 -58.46 26.98
N ASP A 175 39.96 -57.95 26.17
CA ASP A 175 41.13 -57.12 26.47
C ASP A 175 41.68 -56.40 25.19
N ARG A 176 42.42 -55.31 25.39
CA ARG A 176 43.47 -54.68 24.53
C ARG A 176 43.20 -54.08 23.11
N LEU A 177 43.46 -52.76 23.06
CA LEU A 177 44.45 -52.03 22.21
C LEU A 177 44.34 -52.09 20.65
N THR A 178 44.66 -51.05 19.85
CA THR A 178 45.01 -49.62 20.05
C THR A 178 44.98 -48.88 18.71
N GLY A 179 44.76 -47.56 18.74
CA GLY A 179 45.44 -46.64 17.81
C GLY A 179 44.52 -45.74 16.97
N PRO A 180 44.96 -44.54 16.52
CA PRO A 180 44.06 -43.52 15.99
C PRO A 180 44.47 -42.90 14.62
N LEU A 181 43.69 -41.90 14.20
CA LEU A 181 44.01 -40.77 13.31
C LEU A 181 44.03 -40.96 11.77
N GLU A 182 43.77 -39.81 11.14
CA GLU A 182 44.03 -39.38 9.75
C GLU A 182 43.19 -39.88 8.53
N ARG A 183 42.56 -38.88 7.88
CA ARG A 183 42.59 -38.50 6.44
C ARG A 183 41.87 -39.34 5.35
N GLN A 184 41.43 -38.55 4.36
CA GLN A 184 41.19 -38.81 2.92
C GLN A 184 42.38 -39.54 2.23
N PRO A 185 42.31 -40.04 0.97
CA PRO A 185 41.44 -39.56 -0.14
C PRO A 185 40.91 -40.62 -1.16
N SER A 186 40.22 -40.12 -2.21
CA SER A 186 40.23 -40.52 -3.64
C SER A 186 40.27 -41.99 -4.08
N GLY A 187 39.51 -42.35 -5.13
CA GLY A 187 39.68 -43.64 -5.82
C GLY A 187 38.70 -43.89 -6.98
N GLU A 188 38.84 -43.12 -8.05
CA GLU A 188 38.03 -43.17 -9.28
C GLU A 188 38.41 -44.34 -10.22
N LEU A 189 37.59 -44.60 -11.26
CA LEU A 189 37.84 -45.46 -12.45
C LEU A 189 37.74 -47.00 -12.31
N GLY A 190 37.25 -47.65 -13.38
CA GLY A 190 37.31 -49.11 -13.59
C GLY A 190 36.15 -49.70 -14.41
N GLU A 191 36.28 -49.74 -15.74
CA GLU A 191 35.30 -50.35 -16.66
C GLU A 191 35.49 -51.88 -16.83
N GLU A 192 34.42 -52.54 -17.32
CA GLU A 192 34.31 -53.83 -18.04
C GLU A 192 35.21 -55.05 -17.73
N SER A 193 34.59 -56.24 -17.58
CA SER A 193 34.86 -57.41 -18.47
C SER A 193 33.92 -58.63 -18.26
N ASP A 194 33.42 -59.16 -19.39
CA ASP A 194 33.11 -60.56 -19.78
C ASP A 194 32.58 -61.65 -18.79
N TRP A 195 31.54 -62.40 -19.22
CA TRP A 195 31.67 -63.74 -19.88
C TRP A 195 30.29 -64.47 -20.04
N ILE A 196 29.80 -64.60 -21.28
CA ILE A 196 29.47 -65.85 -22.04
C ILE A 196 28.90 -67.08 -21.26
N PRO A 197 27.84 -67.81 -21.76
CA PRO A 197 27.85 -68.40 -23.11
C PRO A 197 26.53 -68.57 -23.93
N GLN A 198 26.71 -68.66 -25.27
CA GLN A 198 26.11 -69.54 -26.32
C GLN A 198 24.63 -70.08 -26.21
N ASP A 199 23.87 -70.24 -27.31
CA ASP A 199 24.24 -70.25 -28.75
C ASP A 199 23.09 -69.98 -29.75
N GLU A 200 23.48 -69.80 -31.03
CA GLU A 200 22.75 -70.00 -32.31
C GLU A 200 21.52 -69.15 -32.76
N LEU A 201 21.73 -68.49 -33.92
CA LEU A 201 20.84 -68.36 -35.11
C LEU A 201 19.47 -67.62 -35.01
N GLY A 202 19.18 -66.57 -35.81
CA GLY A 202 20.01 -65.79 -36.74
C GLY A 202 19.22 -65.02 -37.84
N GLN A 203 19.79 -63.89 -38.32
CA GLN A 203 19.59 -63.17 -39.61
C GLN A 203 18.14 -62.81 -40.08
N GLY A 204 17.82 -61.60 -40.56
CA GLY A 204 18.57 -60.32 -40.69
C GLY A 204 18.48 -59.69 -42.10
N ARG A 205 18.57 -58.34 -42.16
CA ARG A 205 18.76 -57.48 -43.38
C ARG A 205 17.66 -57.51 -44.47
N SER A 206 17.63 -56.59 -45.43
CA SER A 206 17.88 -55.13 -45.45
C SER A 206 17.41 -54.56 -46.81
N ASP A 207 17.24 -53.23 -46.91
CA ASP A 207 17.27 -52.38 -48.11
C ASP A 207 16.33 -52.66 -49.31
N LEU A 208 15.67 -51.61 -49.83
CA LEU A 208 15.83 -51.12 -51.23
C LEU A 208 14.81 -50.01 -51.57
N GLU A 209 15.33 -48.77 -51.65
CA GLU A 209 15.23 -47.76 -52.73
C GLU A 209 13.91 -47.45 -53.51
N PRO A 210 13.83 -46.27 -54.18
CA PRO A 210 12.58 -45.52 -54.30
C PRO A 210 12.02 -45.41 -55.73
N GLU A 211 10.90 -44.69 -55.89
CA GLU A 211 10.65 -43.86 -57.08
C GLU A 211 9.73 -42.65 -56.78
N THR A 212 9.70 -41.71 -57.73
CA THR A 212 9.05 -40.37 -57.77
C THR A 212 7.51 -40.37 -57.59
N GLU A 213 6.80 -39.25 -57.35
CA GLU A 213 7.00 -37.85 -57.77
C GLU A 213 6.27 -36.83 -56.85
N GLU A 214 6.39 -35.52 -57.09
CA GLU A 214 5.94 -34.43 -56.18
C GLU A 214 4.46 -34.02 -56.31
N MET A 215 3.80 -33.61 -55.20
CA MET A 215 3.63 -32.18 -54.84
C MET A 215 2.48 -31.90 -53.83
N ARG A 216 2.85 -31.27 -52.69
CA ARG A 216 2.06 -30.47 -51.71
C ARG A 216 0.51 -30.43 -51.78
N LEU A 217 -0.14 -30.72 -50.65
CA LEU A 217 -0.58 -29.68 -49.69
C LEU A 217 -0.93 -30.30 -48.31
N GLU A 218 -1.14 -29.45 -47.30
CA GLU A 218 -1.13 -29.81 -45.88
C GLU A 218 -2.53 -29.88 -45.25
N GLU A 219 -2.79 -30.92 -44.44
CA GLU A 219 -3.82 -30.94 -43.40
C GLU A 219 -3.53 -32.10 -42.43
N THR A 220 -3.28 -31.83 -41.15
CA THR A 220 -2.95 -32.85 -40.13
C THR A 220 -3.82 -32.73 -38.88
N ALA A 221 -4.85 -33.56 -38.81
CA ALA A 221 -5.58 -33.83 -37.58
C ALA A 221 -4.87 -34.93 -36.76
N SER A 222 -4.79 -34.76 -35.44
CA SER A 222 -4.24 -35.76 -34.52
C SER A 222 -5.17 -36.96 -34.31
N TYR A 223 -4.60 -38.15 -34.13
CA TYR A 223 -5.31 -39.30 -33.57
C TYR A 223 -4.46 -40.04 -32.53
N SER A 224 -5.14 -40.67 -31.58
CA SER A 224 -4.60 -41.30 -30.38
C SER A 224 -4.22 -42.77 -30.56
N THR A 225 -3.33 -43.26 -29.69
CA THR A 225 -3.34 -44.67 -29.27
C THR A 225 -3.09 -44.77 -27.76
N GLU A 226 -3.55 -45.87 -27.17
CA GLU A 226 -3.68 -46.11 -25.72
C GLU A 226 -2.57 -47.06 -25.23
N GLU A 227 -2.17 -46.96 -23.95
CA GLU A 227 -1.71 -48.11 -23.14
C GLU A 227 -2.25 -48.00 -21.70
N GLU A 228 -2.61 -49.14 -21.09
CA GLU A 228 -3.24 -49.23 -19.76
C GLU A 228 -2.27 -49.77 -18.69
N GLU A 229 -2.11 -49.08 -17.55
CA GLU A 229 -1.47 -49.65 -16.34
C GLU A 229 -2.23 -49.28 -15.04
N LYS A 230 -3.21 -50.14 -14.70
CA LYS A 230 -3.66 -50.60 -13.36
C LYS A 230 -3.90 -49.57 -12.23
N GLU A 231 -5.13 -49.56 -11.74
CA GLU A 231 -5.57 -48.83 -10.54
C GLU A 231 -4.92 -49.30 -9.22
N PHE A 232 -4.68 -48.35 -8.32
CA PHE A 232 -4.68 -48.56 -6.86
C PHE A 232 -5.57 -47.49 -6.23
N GLN A 233 -6.81 -47.85 -5.84
CA GLN A 233 -7.76 -46.90 -5.27
C GLN A 233 -7.62 -46.74 -3.74
N PRO A 234 -7.55 -45.50 -3.24
CA PRO A 234 -8.25 -45.07 -2.04
C PRO A 234 -9.59 -44.42 -2.45
N GLU A 235 -10.70 -44.84 -1.82
CA GLU A 235 -12.04 -44.32 -2.15
C GLU A 235 -12.21 -42.84 -1.72
N ALA A 236 -11.96 -41.92 -2.65
CA ALA A 236 -12.38 -40.53 -2.57
C ALA A 236 -13.13 -40.18 -3.87
N SER A 237 -14.46 -40.36 -3.86
CA SER A 237 -15.30 -40.10 -5.04
C SER A 237 -15.36 -38.61 -5.36
N ILE A 238 -14.50 -38.15 -6.28
CA ILE A 238 -14.56 -36.81 -6.86
C ILE A 238 -15.95 -36.64 -7.51
N PRO A 239 -16.76 -35.63 -7.13
CA PRO A 239 -18.03 -35.37 -7.80
C PRO A 239 -17.81 -35.06 -9.28
N LYS A 240 -18.49 -35.77 -10.18
CA LYS A 240 -18.45 -35.47 -11.63
C LYS A 240 -19.31 -34.27 -12.02
N ASP A 241 -20.10 -33.75 -11.08
CA ASP A 241 -20.93 -32.58 -11.26
C ASP A 241 -20.22 -31.31 -10.73
N SER A 242 -20.31 -30.21 -11.47
CA SER A 242 -19.72 -28.92 -11.05
C SER A 242 -20.29 -28.46 -9.71
N LEU A 243 -19.42 -27.90 -8.86
CA LEU A 243 -19.82 -27.30 -7.59
C LEU A 243 -20.91 -26.22 -7.82
N VAL A 244 -20.74 -25.37 -8.83
CA VAL A 244 -21.70 -24.29 -9.18
C VAL A 244 -23.03 -24.85 -9.73
N ALA A 245 -23.06 -26.11 -10.18
CA ALA A 245 -24.29 -26.78 -10.63
C ALA A 245 -25.04 -27.51 -9.49
N THR A 246 -24.34 -27.89 -8.42
CA THR A 246 -24.89 -28.70 -7.30
C THR A 246 -25.22 -27.90 -6.04
N THR A 247 -24.87 -26.62 -5.99
CA THR A 247 -24.95 -25.81 -4.76
C THR A 247 -26.34 -25.33 -4.38
N THR A 248 -26.67 -25.53 -3.10
CA THR A 248 -27.76 -24.87 -2.39
C THR A 248 -27.31 -23.49 -1.88
N LYS A 249 -28.26 -22.65 -1.45
CA LYS A 249 -27.98 -21.25 -1.10
C LYS A 249 -27.01 -21.08 0.09
N ASP A 250 -27.01 -22.00 1.06
CA ASP A 250 -26.41 -21.72 2.38
C ASP A 250 -24.91 -22.06 2.49
N ILE A 251 -24.35 -22.74 1.48
CA ILE A 251 -22.98 -23.27 1.45
C ILE A 251 -21.90 -22.19 1.66
N LEU A 252 -22.09 -20.96 1.17
CA LEU A 252 -21.13 -19.84 1.28
C LEU A 252 -20.59 -19.60 2.71
N PHE A 253 -21.42 -19.90 3.72
CA PHE A 253 -21.11 -19.69 5.14
C PHE A 253 -21.16 -21.02 5.94
N GLU A 254 -20.83 -22.14 5.28
CA GLU A 254 -20.54 -23.42 5.94
C GLU A 254 -19.03 -23.55 6.14
N LYS A 255 -18.59 -23.54 7.41
CA LYS A 255 -17.17 -23.70 7.73
C LYS A 255 -16.73 -25.13 7.44
N LYS A 256 -15.88 -25.30 6.42
CA LYS A 256 -15.09 -26.51 6.22
C LYS A 256 -13.84 -26.42 7.08
N ASP A 257 -13.57 -27.43 7.89
CA ASP A 257 -12.37 -27.52 8.75
C ASP A 257 -11.10 -27.89 7.94
N THR A 258 -10.86 -27.16 6.86
CA THR A 258 -9.63 -27.23 6.06
C THR A 258 -8.63 -26.23 6.62
N SER A 259 -7.48 -26.72 7.12
CA SER A 259 -6.35 -25.86 7.47
C SER A 259 -5.90 -25.03 6.25
N SER A 260 -5.72 -23.72 6.41
CA SER A 260 -5.27 -22.88 5.28
C SER A 260 -3.95 -23.39 4.68
N VAL A 261 -3.90 -23.44 3.36
CA VAL A 261 -2.73 -23.89 2.58
C VAL A 261 -1.74 -22.74 2.38
N TYR A 262 -2.18 -21.48 2.48
CA TYR A 262 -1.37 -20.30 2.16
C TYR A 262 -0.70 -19.69 3.41
N PRO A 263 0.51 -19.10 3.29
CA PRO A 263 1.21 -18.49 4.43
C PRO A 263 0.50 -17.30 5.07
N LEU A 264 -0.29 -16.56 4.28
CA LEU A 264 -1.19 -15.51 4.74
C LEU A 264 -2.60 -15.79 4.19
N THR A 265 -3.64 -15.49 4.97
CA THR A 265 -5.04 -15.65 4.53
C THR A 265 -5.88 -14.50 5.08
N MET A 266 -6.60 -13.78 4.23
CA MET A 266 -7.47 -12.70 4.70
C MET A 266 -8.69 -13.30 5.42
N THR A 267 -8.91 -12.90 6.67
CA THR A 267 -10.02 -13.39 7.52
C THR A 267 -11.05 -12.32 7.85
N TRP A 268 -10.73 -11.05 7.62
CA TRP A 268 -11.67 -9.94 7.77
C TRP A 268 -11.22 -8.71 6.98
N LYS A 269 -12.18 -7.88 6.58
CA LYS A 269 -11.93 -6.56 6.02
C LYS A 269 -12.81 -5.52 6.70
N PHE A 270 -12.17 -4.56 7.35
CA PHE A 270 -12.79 -3.36 7.90
C PHE A 270 -12.79 -2.27 6.83
N GLY A 271 -13.75 -1.34 6.87
CA GLY A 271 -13.91 -0.30 5.85
C GLY A 271 -14.78 -0.70 4.66
N TRP A 272 -15.47 0.28 4.09
CA TRP A 272 -16.34 0.18 2.91
C TRP A 272 -16.10 1.39 2.01
N ASN A 273 -15.95 1.18 0.70
CA ASN A 273 -15.85 2.29 -0.25
C ASN A 273 -17.21 2.97 -0.47
N SER A 274 -17.52 3.98 0.35
CA SER A 274 -18.81 4.69 0.35
C SER A 274 -19.11 5.54 -0.91
N SER A 275 -18.29 5.49 -1.96
CA SER A 275 -18.68 5.99 -3.28
C SER A 275 -19.54 4.97 -4.05
N LEU A 276 -19.47 3.69 -3.68
CA LEU A 276 -20.06 2.55 -4.39
C LEU A 276 -21.35 2.05 -3.72
N PRO A 277 -22.25 1.38 -4.48
CA PRO A 277 -23.49 0.85 -3.92
C PRO A 277 -23.26 -0.31 -2.95
N VAL A 278 -24.17 -0.46 -1.99
CA VAL A 278 -24.34 -1.68 -1.19
C VAL A 278 -25.56 -2.43 -1.72
N TYR A 279 -25.39 -3.72 -2.04
CA TYR A 279 -26.47 -4.55 -2.56
C TYR A 279 -27.06 -5.47 -1.49
N TYR A 280 -28.39 -5.59 -1.46
CA TYR A 280 -29.10 -6.57 -0.63
C TYR A 280 -29.28 -7.88 -1.41
N ILE A 281 -28.61 -8.94 -0.98
CA ILE A 281 -28.66 -10.26 -1.64
C ILE A 281 -29.71 -11.16 -0.98
N ARG A 282 -29.79 -11.23 0.36
CA ARG A 282 -30.69 -12.18 1.06
C ARG A 282 -31.34 -11.57 2.30
N ASP A 283 -32.66 -11.77 2.40
CA ASP A 283 -33.54 -11.09 3.36
C ASP A 283 -34.02 -11.99 4.51
N GLU A 284 -34.69 -13.11 4.18
CA GLU A 284 -35.62 -13.87 5.05
C GLU A 284 -35.10 -14.45 6.40
N ASN A 285 -33.84 -14.19 6.78
CA ASN A 285 -33.32 -14.19 8.16
C ASN A 285 -31.80 -13.88 8.20
N GLN A 286 -31.09 -14.05 7.08
CA GLN A 286 -29.62 -14.05 7.02
C GLN A 286 -28.97 -12.65 6.90
N GLN A 287 -29.76 -11.63 6.53
CA GLN A 287 -29.31 -10.25 6.27
C GLN A 287 -27.95 -10.19 5.53
N VAL A 288 -27.93 -10.67 4.28
CA VAL A 288 -26.68 -10.76 3.49
C VAL A 288 -26.54 -9.56 2.56
N LEU A 289 -25.45 -8.82 2.79
CA LEU A 289 -25.05 -7.64 2.02
C LEU A 289 -23.88 -7.97 1.09
N LEU A 290 -23.75 -7.21 0.02
CA LEU A 290 -22.54 -7.11 -0.81
C LEU A 290 -22.08 -5.66 -0.89
N TYR A 291 -20.78 -5.43 -0.66
CA TYR A 291 -20.13 -4.14 -0.87
C TYR A 291 -18.68 -4.32 -1.30
N ALA A 292 -18.10 -3.31 -1.95
CA ALA A 292 -16.67 -3.28 -2.28
C ALA A 292 -15.84 -2.57 -1.20
N SER A 293 -14.64 -3.09 -0.96
CA SER A 293 -13.66 -2.55 -0.02
C SER A 293 -12.26 -2.76 -0.62
N ALA A 294 -11.66 -1.67 -1.11
CA ALA A 294 -10.48 -1.69 -1.99
C ALA A 294 -10.64 -2.65 -3.18
N HIS A 295 -9.63 -3.50 -3.44
CA HIS A 295 -9.60 -4.53 -4.49
C HIS A 295 -10.50 -5.77 -4.22
N THR A 296 -11.30 -5.77 -3.15
CA THR A 296 -12.06 -6.96 -2.70
C THR A 296 -13.55 -6.66 -2.61
N ALA A 297 -14.38 -7.54 -3.16
CA ALA A 297 -15.82 -7.51 -2.89
C ALA A 297 -16.14 -8.43 -1.69
N VAL A 298 -16.94 -7.93 -0.75
CA VAL A 298 -17.23 -8.60 0.52
C VAL A 298 -18.71 -8.95 0.58
N ILE A 299 -19.01 -10.24 0.72
CA ILE A 299 -20.35 -10.74 1.05
C ILE A 299 -20.41 -10.91 2.56
N TYR A 300 -21.20 -10.06 3.24
CA TYR A 300 -21.28 -10.01 4.70
C TYR A 300 -22.66 -10.48 5.18
N SER A 301 -22.71 -11.50 6.04
CA SER A 301 -23.93 -11.88 6.75
C SER A 301 -23.96 -11.20 8.11
N VAL A 302 -24.83 -10.20 8.25
CA VAL A 302 -25.02 -9.48 9.52
C VAL A 302 -25.48 -10.44 10.62
N SER A 303 -26.39 -11.37 10.31
CA SER A 303 -26.95 -12.32 11.28
C SER A 303 -25.94 -13.35 11.81
N LYS A 304 -24.90 -13.69 11.03
CA LYS A 304 -23.79 -14.56 11.47
C LYS A 304 -22.57 -13.79 12.01
N ASN A 305 -22.52 -12.46 11.76
CA ASN A 305 -21.31 -11.64 11.87
C ASN A 305 -20.10 -12.27 11.14
N ASP A 306 -20.31 -12.70 9.89
CA ASP A 306 -19.32 -13.46 9.11
C ASP A 306 -19.15 -12.87 7.70
N GLN A 307 -17.93 -12.87 7.19
CA GLN A 307 -17.56 -12.28 5.89
C GLN A 307 -16.98 -13.35 4.96
N HIS A 308 -17.42 -13.33 3.71
CA HIS A 308 -16.81 -14.06 2.60
C HIS A 308 -16.19 -13.06 1.61
N HIS A 309 -14.94 -13.30 1.19
CA HIS A 309 -14.13 -12.35 0.44
C HIS A 309 -13.88 -12.83 -0.99
N LEU A 310 -14.33 -12.04 -1.97
CA LEU A 310 -14.09 -12.29 -3.39
C LEU A 310 -12.78 -11.57 -3.78
N GLN A 311 -11.69 -12.34 -3.90
CA GLN A 311 -10.33 -11.86 -4.19
C GLN A 311 -9.89 -12.25 -5.61
N GLY A 312 -9.32 -11.31 -6.35
CA GLY A 312 -8.79 -11.57 -7.70
C GLY A 312 -8.39 -10.32 -8.49
N HIS A 313 -9.01 -9.17 -8.21
CA HIS A 313 -8.66 -7.90 -8.86
C HIS A 313 -7.25 -7.41 -8.46
N PRO A 314 -6.37 -7.03 -9.41
CA PRO A 314 -5.09 -6.42 -9.11
C PRO A 314 -5.23 -4.97 -8.63
N ASN A 315 -6.26 -4.26 -9.08
CA ASN A 315 -6.50 -2.85 -8.76
C ASN A 315 -7.73 -2.65 -7.84
N VAL A 316 -8.02 -1.41 -7.46
CA VAL A 316 -9.19 -1.08 -6.63
C VAL A 316 -10.49 -1.28 -7.43
N ILE A 317 -11.48 -1.97 -6.85
CA ILE A 317 -12.79 -2.15 -7.47
C ILE A 317 -13.47 -0.79 -7.62
N SER A 318 -13.77 -0.43 -8.86
CA SER A 318 -14.33 0.85 -9.28
C SER A 318 -15.85 0.80 -9.41
N CYS A 319 -16.38 -0.36 -9.79
CA CYS A 319 -17.81 -0.57 -9.97
C CYS A 319 -18.20 -2.05 -9.80
N LEU A 320 -19.45 -2.26 -9.44
CA LEU A 320 -20.04 -3.59 -9.27
C LEU A 320 -21.52 -3.55 -9.60
N CYS A 321 -22.05 -4.67 -10.10
CA CYS A 321 -23.48 -4.86 -10.29
C CYS A 321 -23.90 -6.28 -9.89
N VAL A 322 -25.20 -6.47 -9.65
CA VAL A 322 -25.77 -7.76 -9.25
C VAL A 322 -26.99 -8.02 -10.12
N SER A 323 -27.08 -9.27 -10.59
CA SER A 323 -28.20 -9.85 -11.32
C SER A 323 -29.56 -9.63 -10.63
N GLU A 324 -30.62 -9.75 -11.43
CA GLU A 324 -31.98 -9.60 -10.94
C GLU A 324 -32.41 -10.79 -10.06
N ASP A 325 -31.94 -12.01 -10.32
CA ASP A 325 -32.16 -13.18 -9.46
C ASP A 325 -31.24 -13.22 -8.21
N ARG A 326 -30.30 -12.28 -8.10
CA ARG A 326 -29.24 -12.17 -7.08
C ARG A 326 -28.21 -13.31 -7.09
N ARG A 327 -28.17 -14.15 -8.13
CA ARG A 327 -27.18 -15.23 -8.25
C ARG A 327 -25.83 -14.72 -8.70
N TRP A 328 -25.78 -14.00 -9.81
CA TRP A 328 -24.55 -13.51 -10.42
C TRP A 328 -24.17 -12.13 -9.89
N ILE A 329 -22.90 -11.96 -9.53
CA ILE A 329 -22.26 -10.69 -9.17
C ILE A 329 -21.20 -10.42 -10.23
N ALA A 330 -21.12 -9.20 -10.76
CA ALA A 330 -20.01 -8.77 -11.61
C ALA A 330 -19.29 -7.58 -10.98
N THR A 331 -17.96 -7.65 -10.91
CA THR A 331 -17.07 -6.62 -10.37
C THR A 331 -16.04 -6.21 -11.41
N ALA A 332 -15.66 -4.95 -11.44
CA ALA A 332 -14.58 -4.44 -12.29
C ALA A 332 -13.72 -3.42 -11.54
N ASP A 333 -12.47 -3.30 -11.96
CA ASP A 333 -11.46 -2.44 -11.32
C ASP A 333 -11.00 -1.25 -12.20
N GLN A 334 -10.28 -0.33 -11.55
CA GLN A 334 -9.71 0.88 -12.15
C GLN A 334 -8.17 0.84 -12.03
N GLY A 335 -7.49 0.78 -13.17
CA GLY A 335 -6.03 0.74 -13.27
C GLY A 335 -5.57 -0.05 -14.52
N PRO A 336 -4.24 -0.20 -14.69
CA PRO A 336 -3.67 -0.97 -15.80
C PRO A 336 -4.01 -2.46 -15.69
N ASN A 337 -4.04 -3.16 -16.83
CA ASN A 337 -4.44 -4.57 -16.93
C ASN A 337 -5.78 -4.88 -16.23
N CYS A 338 -6.79 -4.03 -16.41
CA CYS A 338 -8.03 -4.08 -15.64
C CYS A 338 -8.86 -5.36 -15.88
N LEU A 339 -9.37 -5.97 -14.80
CA LEU A 339 -10.17 -7.18 -14.86
C LEU A 339 -11.66 -6.90 -14.66
N ILE A 340 -12.49 -7.67 -15.38
CA ILE A 340 -13.90 -7.90 -15.01
C ILE A 340 -14.00 -9.33 -14.49
N ILE A 341 -14.53 -9.54 -13.28
CA ILE A 341 -14.72 -10.87 -12.70
C ILE A 341 -16.19 -11.09 -12.35
N ILE A 342 -16.70 -12.27 -12.72
CA ILE A 342 -18.09 -12.67 -12.52
C ILE A 342 -18.14 -13.87 -11.56
N TRP A 343 -18.94 -13.73 -10.50
CA TRP A 343 -18.97 -14.63 -9.35
C TRP A 343 -20.37 -15.22 -9.13
N ASP A 344 -20.45 -16.46 -8.67
CA ASP A 344 -21.68 -17.05 -8.13
C ASP A 344 -21.83 -16.70 -6.63
N SER A 345 -22.92 -16.02 -6.26
CA SER A 345 -23.17 -15.50 -4.89
C SER A 345 -23.56 -16.58 -3.86
N PHE A 346 -23.64 -17.85 -4.27
CA PHE A 346 -23.93 -18.99 -3.39
C PHE A 346 -22.67 -19.77 -3.03
N THR A 347 -21.60 -19.64 -3.81
CA THR A 347 -20.30 -20.31 -3.63
C THR A 347 -19.12 -19.37 -3.39
N GLY A 348 -19.18 -18.14 -3.92
CA GLY A 348 -18.05 -17.22 -3.96
C GLY A 348 -17.01 -17.55 -5.04
N ILE A 349 -17.26 -18.58 -5.87
CA ILE A 349 -16.35 -19.02 -6.91
C ILE A 349 -16.41 -18.03 -8.10
N PRO A 350 -15.26 -17.58 -8.65
CA PRO A 350 -15.22 -16.88 -9.93
C PRO A 350 -15.56 -17.85 -11.05
N VAL A 351 -16.57 -17.51 -11.85
CA VAL A 351 -17.10 -18.36 -12.94
C VAL A 351 -16.59 -17.91 -14.30
N HIS A 352 -16.28 -16.63 -14.47
CA HIS A 352 -15.56 -16.12 -15.64
C HIS A 352 -14.78 -14.85 -15.25
N THR A 353 -13.54 -14.75 -15.73
CA THR A 353 -12.71 -13.54 -15.70
C THR A 353 -12.47 -13.10 -17.13
N ILE A 354 -12.69 -11.81 -17.40
CA ILE A 354 -12.36 -11.17 -18.67
C ILE A 354 -11.12 -10.31 -18.40
N PHE A 355 -10.02 -10.68 -19.05
CA PHE A 355 -8.74 -9.97 -19.01
C PHE A 355 -8.75 -8.78 -19.98
N ASP A 356 -7.80 -7.86 -19.84
CA ASP A 356 -7.51 -6.73 -20.75
C ASP A 356 -8.75 -5.97 -21.24
N SER A 357 -9.72 -5.77 -20.34
CA SER A 357 -11.07 -5.27 -20.67
C SER A 357 -11.09 -3.82 -21.19
N CYS A 358 -9.96 -3.11 -21.13
CA CYS A 358 -9.76 -1.80 -21.74
C CYS A 358 -8.30 -1.66 -22.23
N PRO A 359 -8.02 -1.69 -23.56
CA PRO A 359 -6.65 -1.67 -24.12
C PRO A 359 -5.82 -0.37 -23.96
N LYS A 360 -6.20 0.52 -23.02
CA LYS A 360 -5.53 1.81 -22.76
C LYS A 360 -5.23 2.02 -21.27
N ASP A 361 -5.19 0.96 -20.45
CA ASP A 361 -4.80 0.99 -19.02
C ASP A 361 -5.59 1.91 -18.05
N HIS A 362 -6.58 2.68 -18.52
CA HIS A 362 -7.39 3.57 -17.65
C HIS A 362 -8.42 2.82 -16.78
N GLY A 363 -8.75 1.56 -17.09
CA GLY A 363 -9.72 0.75 -16.35
C GLY A 363 -11.19 0.98 -16.68
N ILE A 364 -12.09 0.44 -15.85
CA ILE A 364 -13.55 0.47 -16.05
C ILE A 364 -14.23 1.45 -15.07
N ARG A 365 -15.17 2.27 -15.55
CA ARG A 365 -15.92 3.26 -14.76
C ARG A 365 -17.29 2.79 -14.30
N ALA A 366 -18.03 2.16 -15.20
CA ALA A 366 -19.42 1.77 -14.96
C ALA A 366 -19.70 0.39 -15.54
N ILE A 367 -20.55 -0.38 -14.87
CA ILE A 367 -20.91 -1.76 -15.21
C ILE A 367 -22.41 -1.96 -14.97
N ALA A 368 -23.07 -2.64 -15.91
CA ALA A 368 -24.46 -3.06 -15.78
C ALA A 368 -24.67 -4.43 -16.41
N MET A 369 -25.63 -5.20 -15.90
CA MET A 369 -26.00 -6.53 -16.39
C MET A 369 -27.48 -6.56 -16.74
N THR A 370 -27.86 -7.35 -17.75
CA THR A 370 -29.25 -7.48 -18.19
C THR A 370 -30.12 -8.19 -17.17
N HIS A 371 -31.45 -7.99 -17.26
CA HIS A 371 -32.43 -8.59 -16.34
C HIS A 371 -32.46 -10.14 -16.45
N ASP A 372 -32.05 -10.70 -17.60
CA ASP A 372 -31.89 -12.14 -17.80
C ASP A 372 -30.46 -12.65 -17.52
N ALA A 373 -29.58 -11.77 -17.03
CA ALA A 373 -28.17 -12.00 -16.74
C ALA A 373 -27.32 -12.54 -17.91
N LYS A 374 -27.77 -12.51 -19.17
CA LYS A 374 -26.96 -13.05 -20.30
C LYS A 374 -25.87 -12.10 -20.80
N TYR A 375 -26.06 -10.80 -20.63
CA TYR A 375 -25.19 -9.78 -21.21
C TYR A 375 -24.74 -8.79 -20.14
N LEU A 376 -23.50 -8.32 -20.30
CA LEU A 376 -22.88 -7.30 -19.47
C LEU A 376 -22.56 -6.10 -20.37
N ALA A 377 -22.69 -4.88 -19.86
CA ALA A 377 -22.21 -3.67 -20.52
C ALA A 377 -21.27 -2.90 -19.59
N THR A 378 -20.19 -2.35 -20.15
CA THR A 378 -19.21 -1.53 -19.43
C THR A 378 -18.95 -0.20 -20.13
N ILE A 379 -18.47 0.78 -19.37
CA ILE A 379 -17.87 2.03 -19.87
C ILE A 379 -16.48 2.14 -19.27
N SER A 380 -15.44 2.47 -20.06
CA SER A 380 -14.09 2.71 -19.55
C SER A 380 -13.98 4.00 -18.71
N ASP A 381 -12.93 4.10 -17.88
CA ASP A 381 -12.56 5.32 -17.14
C ASP A 381 -11.52 6.17 -17.89
N ALA A 382 -11.42 5.96 -19.21
CA ALA A 382 -10.58 6.73 -20.13
C ALA A 382 -11.21 8.09 -20.51
N GLU A 383 -10.41 9.00 -21.07
CA GLU A 383 -10.88 10.30 -21.58
C GLU A 383 -11.89 10.12 -22.72
N ILE A 384 -11.46 9.47 -23.81
CA ILE A 384 -12.35 8.90 -24.82
C ILE A 384 -12.95 7.61 -24.25
N GLN A 385 -14.14 7.74 -23.66
CA GLN A 385 -14.83 6.61 -23.04
C GLN A 385 -15.35 5.60 -24.08
N ARG A 386 -14.97 4.34 -23.91
CA ARG A 386 -15.42 3.21 -24.73
C ARG A 386 -16.55 2.47 -24.01
N VAL A 387 -17.67 2.28 -24.70
CA VAL A 387 -18.80 1.44 -24.27
C VAL A 387 -18.66 0.06 -24.91
N CYS A 388 -18.60 -1.00 -24.10
CA CYS A 388 -18.51 -2.38 -24.57
C CYS A 388 -19.72 -3.21 -24.11
N ILE A 389 -20.17 -4.15 -24.95
CA ILE A 389 -21.16 -5.19 -24.57
C ILE A 389 -20.50 -6.56 -24.66
N TRP A 390 -20.62 -7.35 -23.59
CA TRP A 390 -19.97 -8.64 -23.42
C TRP A 390 -21.01 -9.77 -23.31
N ARG A 391 -20.80 -10.85 -24.06
CA ARG A 391 -21.61 -12.08 -24.00
C ARG A 391 -20.97 -13.08 -23.02
N TRP A 392 -20.83 -12.67 -21.75
CA TRP A 392 -20.03 -13.36 -20.73
C TRP A 392 -20.39 -14.83 -20.47
N THR A 393 -21.58 -15.28 -20.89
CA THR A 393 -22.01 -16.69 -20.85
C THR A 393 -21.38 -17.55 -21.96
N LEU A 394 -20.55 -16.96 -22.84
CA LEU A 394 -19.76 -17.61 -23.87
C LEU A 394 -18.27 -17.47 -23.53
N ALA A 395 -17.44 -18.42 -23.95
CA ALA A 395 -15.98 -18.35 -23.81
C ALA A 395 -15.33 -17.40 -24.84
N ALA A 396 -15.83 -16.16 -24.93
CA ALA A 396 -15.35 -15.13 -25.83
C ALA A 396 -14.73 -13.99 -25.02
N GLU A 397 -13.41 -13.83 -25.13
CA GLU A 397 -12.63 -12.84 -24.38
C GLU A 397 -12.75 -11.43 -24.95
N THR A 398 -13.28 -11.29 -26.18
CA THR A 398 -13.56 -10.00 -26.83
C THR A 398 -14.99 -9.52 -26.58
N PRO A 399 -15.23 -8.19 -26.55
CA PRO A 399 -16.57 -7.65 -26.49
C PRO A 399 -17.31 -7.97 -27.80
N ALA A 400 -18.60 -8.29 -27.71
CA ALA A 400 -19.45 -8.52 -28.87
C ALA A 400 -19.61 -7.25 -29.71
N CYS A 401 -19.68 -6.09 -29.06
CA CYS A 401 -19.55 -4.80 -29.73
C CYS A 401 -18.89 -3.74 -28.84
N SER A 402 -18.23 -2.77 -29.48
CA SER A 402 -17.60 -1.61 -28.85
C SER A 402 -17.99 -0.32 -29.57
N LEU A 403 -18.15 0.77 -28.83
CA LEU A 403 -18.48 2.10 -29.34
C LEU A 403 -17.72 3.16 -28.54
N ASP A 404 -16.92 3.98 -29.23
CA ASP A 404 -16.23 5.11 -28.60
C ASP A 404 -17.13 6.35 -28.56
N LEU A 405 -17.14 7.04 -27.42
CA LEU A 405 -17.97 8.22 -27.18
C LEU A 405 -17.18 9.51 -27.48
N PRO A 406 -17.72 10.44 -28.27
CA PRO A 406 -17.22 11.80 -28.37
C PRO A 406 -17.18 12.49 -27.01
N GLU A 407 -16.07 13.19 -26.73
CA GLU A 407 -15.83 13.95 -25.50
C GLU A 407 -16.90 15.02 -25.23
N GLU A 408 -17.52 15.56 -26.29
CA GLU A 408 -18.65 16.49 -26.23
C GLU A 408 -19.78 16.01 -25.29
N TYR A 409 -20.01 14.69 -25.19
CA TYR A 409 -21.08 14.13 -24.36
C TYR A 409 -20.74 14.17 -22.85
N GLY A 410 -19.49 14.45 -22.53
CA GLY A 410 -18.93 14.52 -21.18
C GLY A 410 -18.86 13.17 -20.48
N PHE A 411 -18.04 13.11 -19.43
CA PHE A 411 -17.72 11.88 -18.70
C PHE A 411 -18.97 11.19 -18.10
N GLN A 412 -19.35 10.05 -18.67
CA GLN A 412 -20.45 9.20 -18.23
C GLN A 412 -20.07 8.53 -16.89
N ASN A 413 -20.97 8.61 -15.90
CA ASN A 413 -20.73 8.16 -14.51
C ASN A 413 -21.75 7.13 -14.03
N TYR A 414 -22.74 6.78 -14.85
CA TYR A 414 -23.79 5.82 -14.54
C TYR A 414 -24.22 5.10 -15.81
N LEU A 415 -24.61 3.83 -15.68
CA LEU A 415 -25.06 2.95 -16.75
C LEU A 415 -26.18 2.04 -16.21
N THR A 416 -27.24 1.81 -16.98
CA THR A 416 -28.24 0.77 -16.67
C THR A 416 -28.98 0.27 -17.93
N PHE A 417 -29.45 -0.97 -17.90
CA PHE A 417 -30.31 -1.56 -18.93
C PHE A 417 -31.79 -1.22 -18.70
N ASN A 418 -32.62 -1.32 -19.75
CA ASN A 418 -34.07 -1.32 -19.63
C ASN A 418 -34.54 -2.66 -19.02
N PRO A 419 -35.18 -2.69 -17.84
CA PRO A 419 -35.66 -3.94 -17.22
C PRO A 419 -36.65 -4.74 -18.07
N THR A 420 -37.28 -4.10 -19.07
CA THR A 420 -38.25 -4.72 -19.99
C THR A 420 -37.66 -5.08 -21.36
N ASN A 421 -36.45 -4.58 -21.70
CA ASN A 421 -35.77 -4.91 -22.95
C ASN A 421 -34.24 -4.91 -22.79
N ASN A 422 -33.65 -6.10 -22.77
CA ASN A 422 -32.21 -6.33 -22.63
C ASN A 422 -31.34 -5.78 -23.80
N LYS A 423 -31.94 -5.19 -24.84
CA LYS A 423 -31.23 -4.50 -25.94
C LYS A 423 -31.19 -2.97 -25.80
N GLU A 424 -31.91 -2.40 -24.85
CA GLU A 424 -31.95 -0.96 -24.58
C GLU A 424 -31.17 -0.64 -23.31
N LEU A 425 -30.32 0.38 -23.36
CA LEU A 425 -29.52 0.83 -22.21
C LEU A 425 -29.33 2.35 -22.22
N VAL A 426 -29.03 2.92 -21.04
CA VAL A 426 -28.85 4.36 -20.82
C VAL A 426 -27.62 4.63 -19.99
N SER A 427 -26.86 5.65 -20.37
CA SER A 427 -25.82 6.26 -19.54
C SER A 427 -26.12 7.74 -19.28
N ASN A 428 -25.51 8.31 -18.24
CA ASN A 428 -25.47 9.76 -18.09
C ASN A 428 -24.15 10.27 -17.52
N SER A 429 -23.76 11.45 -18.00
CA SER A 429 -22.72 12.30 -17.41
C SER A 429 -23.35 13.25 -16.39
N LYS A 430 -22.65 14.33 -16.04
CA LYS A 430 -23.22 15.45 -15.26
C LYS A 430 -24.07 16.40 -16.13
N THR A 431 -23.93 16.33 -17.46
CA THR A 431 -24.45 17.31 -18.43
C THR A 431 -25.40 16.71 -19.47
N GLN A 432 -25.18 15.45 -19.87
CA GLN A 432 -25.88 14.79 -20.97
C GLN A 432 -26.33 13.38 -20.59
N VAL A 433 -27.32 12.87 -21.33
CA VAL A 433 -27.90 11.54 -21.18
C VAL A 433 -27.84 10.88 -22.55
N ILE A 434 -27.33 9.64 -22.61
CA ILE A 434 -27.19 8.88 -23.84
C ILE A 434 -28.10 7.65 -23.75
N TYR A 435 -29.02 7.51 -24.70
CA TYR A 435 -29.75 6.28 -24.96
C TYR A 435 -29.00 5.45 -25.99
N TYR A 436 -29.00 4.12 -25.85
CA TYR A 436 -28.43 3.21 -26.83
C TYR A 436 -29.39 2.05 -27.13
N LEU A 437 -29.36 1.57 -28.37
CA LEU A 437 -29.99 0.34 -28.83
C LEU A 437 -28.93 -0.58 -29.43
N TRP A 438 -28.83 -1.81 -28.92
CA TRP A 438 -27.94 -2.84 -29.44
C TRP A 438 -28.66 -3.76 -30.43
N HIS A 439 -28.12 -3.87 -31.64
CA HIS A 439 -28.57 -4.80 -32.67
C HIS A 439 -27.69 -6.06 -32.66
N GLU A 440 -28.18 -7.13 -32.03
CA GLU A 440 -27.46 -8.41 -31.86
C GLU A 440 -27.19 -9.16 -33.19
N GLU A 441 -28.01 -8.94 -34.23
CA GLU A 441 -27.83 -9.56 -35.55
C GLU A 441 -26.65 -8.98 -36.35
N THR A 442 -26.25 -7.74 -36.04
CA THR A 442 -25.16 -7.00 -36.71
C THR A 442 -24.03 -6.62 -35.76
N ASP A 443 -24.16 -6.96 -34.48
CA ASP A 443 -23.32 -6.51 -33.37
C ASP A 443 -22.96 -5.02 -33.41
N THR A 444 -23.95 -4.18 -33.72
CA THR A 444 -23.81 -2.71 -33.71
C THR A 444 -24.55 -2.08 -32.55
N LEU A 445 -23.90 -1.11 -31.89
CA LEU A 445 -24.49 -0.28 -30.85
C LEU A 445 -24.79 1.10 -31.43
N ILE A 446 -26.06 1.50 -31.41
CA ILE A 446 -26.52 2.77 -31.98
C ILE A 446 -26.95 3.70 -30.83
N HIS A 447 -26.38 4.90 -30.75
CA HIS A 447 -26.62 5.85 -29.67
C HIS A 447 -27.44 7.08 -30.08
N SER A 448 -28.03 7.75 -29.09
CA SER A 448 -28.75 9.01 -29.23
C SER A 448 -28.53 9.87 -27.99
N ALA A 449 -27.85 11.00 -28.18
CA ALA A 449 -27.40 11.91 -27.11
C ALA A 449 -27.94 13.35 -27.33
N PRO A 450 -29.24 13.63 -27.15
CA PRO A 450 -29.81 14.95 -27.39
C PRO A 450 -29.30 16.00 -26.38
N LEU A 451 -28.64 17.04 -26.88
CA LEU A 451 -28.19 18.17 -26.05
C LEU A 451 -29.39 18.97 -25.50
N LEU A 452 -29.41 19.19 -24.18
CA LEU A 452 -30.36 20.10 -23.55
C LEU A 452 -29.79 21.50 -23.47
N THR A 453 -30.49 22.47 -24.06
CA THR A 453 -30.21 23.90 -23.89
C THR A 453 -31.25 24.51 -22.95
N GLU A 454 -30.99 25.69 -22.38
CA GLU A 454 -31.98 26.39 -21.57
C GLU A 454 -33.30 26.65 -22.33
N LYS A 455 -33.20 26.85 -23.65
CA LYS A 455 -34.31 27.04 -24.58
C LYS A 455 -35.20 25.80 -24.73
N THR A 456 -34.69 24.59 -24.41
CA THR A 456 -35.45 23.33 -24.53
C THR A 456 -36.64 23.27 -23.55
N PHE A 457 -36.52 23.88 -22.37
CA PHE A 457 -37.59 23.94 -21.37
C PHE A 457 -37.89 25.36 -20.84
N ASN A 458 -37.16 26.38 -21.31
CA ASN A 458 -37.14 27.75 -20.77
C ASN A 458 -36.88 27.81 -19.25
N LYS A 459 -36.11 26.84 -18.75
CA LYS A 459 -35.77 26.63 -17.33
C LYS A 459 -34.44 25.88 -17.23
N LEU A 460 -33.60 26.28 -16.28
CA LEU A 460 -32.37 25.56 -15.94
C LEU A 460 -32.68 24.16 -15.40
N VAL A 461 -32.17 23.13 -16.08
CA VAL A 461 -32.38 21.71 -15.76
C VAL A 461 -31.54 21.29 -14.54
N GLY A 462 -30.28 21.75 -14.49
CA GLY A 462 -29.31 21.38 -13.47
C GLY A 462 -28.49 20.14 -13.84
N LYS A 463 -27.44 19.86 -13.08
CA LYS A 463 -26.55 18.71 -13.31
C LYS A 463 -27.28 17.39 -13.06
N PHE A 464 -27.13 16.43 -13.96
CA PHE A 464 -27.72 15.09 -13.84
C PHE A 464 -27.05 14.26 -12.74
N SER A 465 -27.78 13.28 -12.20
CA SER A 465 -27.30 12.30 -11.22
C SER A 465 -27.43 10.87 -11.72
N GLN A 466 -28.65 10.37 -11.90
CA GLN A 466 -28.95 9.02 -12.39
C GLN A 466 -30.12 9.03 -13.37
N SER A 467 -30.11 8.07 -14.30
CA SER A 467 -31.16 7.89 -15.32
C SER A 467 -31.66 6.45 -15.34
N VAL A 468 -32.98 6.26 -15.41
CA VAL A 468 -33.61 4.93 -15.41
C VAL A 468 -34.75 4.85 -16.43
N PHE A 469 -35.06 3.63 -16.89
CA PHE A 469 -36.24 3.37 -17.71
C PHE A 469 -37.50 3.29 -16.84
N HIS A 470 -38.64 3.72 -17.37
CA HIS A 470 -39.92 3.61 -16.71
C HIS A 470 -40.56 2.24 -16.98
N LEU A 471 -40.82 1.46 -15.92
CA LEU A 471 -41.26 0.06 -16.02
C LEU A 471 -42.54 -0.16 -16.87
N ASN A 472 -43.42 0.84 -16.95
CA ASN A 472 -44.75 0.73 -17.55
C ASN A 472 -44.98 1.63 -18.79
N SER A 473 -43.94 2.26 -19.36
CA SER A 473 -44.08 3.06 -20.60
C SER A 473 -42.76 3.13 -21.37
N THR A 474 -42.82 3.52 -22.65
CA THR A 474 -41.64 3.71 -23.52
C THR A 474 -40.90 5.03 -23.22
N GLN A 475 -40.62 5.27 -21.94
CA GLN A 475 -40.08 6.53 -21.43
C GLN A 475 -38.89 6.30 -20.50
N MET A 476 -38.04 7.30 -20.40
CA MET A 476 -36.92 7.33 -19.47
C MET A 476 -37.04 8.54 -18.54
N LEU A 477 -36.46 8.41 -17.35
CA LEU A 477 -36.44 9.43 -16.31
C LEU A 477 -35.00 9.72 -15.91
N SER A 478 -34.58 10.97 -16.00
CA SER A 478 -33.25 11.42 -15.55
C SER A 478 -33.39 12.43 -14.41
N ALA A 479 -32.81 12.11 -13.25
CA ALA A 479 -32.83 12.96 -12.07
C ALA A 479 -31.71 14.01 -12.09
N THR A 480 -31.97 15.15 -11.44
CA THR A 480 -30.98 16.24 -11.32
C THR A 480 -30.74 16.65 -9.87
N MET A 481 -29.57 17.26 -9.64
CA MET A 481 -29.15 17.87 -8.38
C MET A 481 -30.06 19.05 -7.94
N GLU A 482 -31.01 19.47 -8.79
CA GLU A 482 -31.98 20.54 -8.54
C GLU A 482 -33.38 20.00 -8.17
N GLY A 483 -33.50 18.71 -7.85
CA GLY A 483 -34.76 18.08 -7.44
C GLY A 483 -35.79 17.96 -8.57
N LYS A 484 -35.31 17.92 -9.81
CA LYS A 484 -36.11 17.82 -11.04
C LYS A 484 -35.91 16.44 -11.68
N LEU A 485 -36.93 15.98 -12.39
CA LEU A 485 -36.87 14.84 -13.31
C LEU A 485 -37.09 15.36 -14.74
N VAL A 486 -36.21 14.95 -15.67
CA VAL A 486 -36.45 15.05 -17.11
C VAL A 486 -37.13 13.76 -17.56
N VAL A 487 -38.26 13.88 -18.23
CA VAL A 487 -38.97 12.77 -18.89
C VAL A 487 -38.63 12.79 -20.37
N TRP A 488 -38.15 11.66 -20.88
CA TRP A 488 -37.81 11.45 -22.27
C TRP A 488 -38.74 10.42 -22.92
N ASP A 489 -39.23 10.68 -24.13
CA ASP A 489 -39.93 9.66 -24.94
C ASP A 489 -38.94 8.96 -25.88
N VAL A 490 -38.96 7.62 -25.88
CA VAL A 490 -38.14 6.79 -26.80
C VAL A 490 -38.88 6.66 -28.13
N CYS A 491 -38.47 7.45 -29.13
CA CYS A 491 -39.11 7.51 -30.44
C CYS A 491 -38.56 6.43 -31.38
N ARG A 492 -39.43 5.46 -31.72
CA ARG A 492 -39.16 4.42 -32.71
C ARG A 492 -39.94 4.75 -34.01
N PRO A 493 -39.27 5.13 -35.11
CA PRO A 493 -39.98 5.29 -36.39
C PRO A 493 -40.48 3.91 -36.88
N PRO A 494 -41.67 3.84 -37.50
CA PRO A 494 -42.21 2.57 -37.98
C PRO A 494 -41.44 2.06 -39.20
N PRO A 495 -41.27 0.73 -39.36
CA PRO A 495 -40.63 0.14 -40.54
C PRO A 495 -41.54 0.29 -41.77
N ALA A 496 -41.37 1.40 -42.49
CA ALA A 496 -42.11 1.72 -43.72
C ALA A 496 -41.16 1.79 -44.93
N ALA A 497 -41.60 1.24 -46.05
CA ALA A 497 -40.74 0.94 -47.20
C ALA A 497 -40.42 2.15 -48.10
N SER A 498 -39.61 3.11 -47.64
CA SER A 498 -38.95 4.09 -48.52
C SER A 498 -37.76 4.84 -47.87
N ALA A 499 -36.55 4.48 -48.28
CA ALA A 499 -35.35 5.32 -48.47
C ALA A 499 -34.79 6.21 -47.33
N SER A 500 -35.40 6.29 -46.14
CA SER A 500 -34.79 6.97 -44.97
C SER A 500 -34.98 6.16 -43.69
N LEU A 501 -33.94 5.41 -43.33
CA LEU A 501 -33.85 4.75 -42.03
C LEU A 501 -33.62 5.80 -40.94
N GLY A 502 -34.71 6.31 -40.38
CA GLY A 502 -34.63 7.05 -39.13
C GLY A 502 -34.13 6.12 -38.03
N LEU A 503 -32.97 6.42 -37.45
CA LEU A 503 -32.48 5.70 -36.28
C LEU A 503 -33.38 6.02 -35.06
N PRO A 504 -33.58 5.09 -34.13
CA PRO A 504 -34.36 5.35 -32.92
C PRO A 504 -33.63 6.35 -32.02
N TYR A 505 -34.36 7.35 -31.53
CA TYR A 505 -33.80 8.46 -30.75
C TYR A 505 -34.67 8.79 -29.54
N ILE A 506 -34.09 9.45 -28.54
CA ILE A 506 -34.84 10.01 -27.42
C ILE A 506 -35.17 11.48 -27.62
N LYS A 507 -36.36 11.91 -27.17
CA LYS A 507 -36.77 13.32 -27.15
C LYS A 507 -37.10 13.80 -25.73
N PRO A 508 -36.62 14.98 -25.30
CA PRO A 508 -37.02 15.58 -24.03
C PRO A 508 -38.46 16.09 -24.13
N CYS A 509 -39.35 15.55 -23.30
CA CYS A 509 -40.79 15.83 -23.40
C CYS A 509 -41.35 16.61 -22.21
N LYS A 510 -40.78 16.45 -21.00
CA LYS A 510 -41.24 17.19 -19.81
C LYS A 510 -40.13 17.38 -18.78
N LEU A 511 -40.00 18.59 -18.24
CA LEU A 511 -39.23 18.87 -17.03
C LEU A 511 -40.21 18.99 -15.84
N VAL A 512 -40.12 18.07 -14.89
CA VAL A 512 -40.96 18.05 -13.68
C VAL A 512 -40.10 18.41 -12.48
N HIS A 513 -40.46 19.46 -11.74
CA HIS A 513 -39.86 19.70 -10.42
C HIS A 513 -40.66 18.91 -9.38
N VAL A 514 -40.01 18.00 -8.68
CA VAL A 514 -40.66 16.97 -7.86
C VAL A 514 -40.38 17.17 -6.37
N GLN A 515 -39.23 17.76 -6.04
CA GLN A 515 -38.79 18.02 -4.67
C GLN A 515 -37.81 19.20 -4.63
N LYS A 516 -37.69 19.89 -3.48
CA LYS A 516 -36.77 21.02 -3.31
C LYS A 516 -35.30 20.58 -3.21
N GLU A 517 -35.06 19.42 -2.62
CA GLU A 517 -33.75 18.82 -2.42
C GLU A 517 -33.23 18.13 -3.69
N GLY A 518 -31.92 18.22 -3.96
CA GLY A 518 -31.27 17.49 -5.05
C GLY A 518 -31.40 15.98 -4.93
N ILE A 519 -31.75 15.31 -6.03
CA ILE A 519 -31.94 13.85 -6.09
C ILE A 519 -30.60 13.19 -6.37
N THR A 520 -30.08 12.41 -5.41
CA THR A 520 -28.81 11.69 -5.52
C THR A 520 -28.97 10.27 -6.05
N VAL A 521 -30.12 9.65 -5.80
CA VAL A 521 -30.46 8.30 -6.25
C VAL A 521 -31.84 8.31 -6.91
N LEU A 522 -31.98 7.65 -8.06
CA LEU A 522 -33.23 7.40 -8.77
C LEU A 522 -33.31 5.91 -9.10
N THR A 523 -34.39 5.24 -8.69
CA THR A 523 -34.61 3.82 -8.99
C THR A 523 -36.10 3.50 -9.15
N THR A 524 -36.42 2.33 -9.70
CA THR A 524 -37.80 1.84 -9.85
C THR A 524 -37.96 0.48 -9.19
N VAL A 525 -39.09 0.29 -8.49
CA VAL A 525 -39.37 -0.92 -7.69
C VAL A 525 -40.87 -1.21 -7.73
N ASP A 526 -41.24 -2.44 -8.07
CA ASP A 526 -42.63 -2.92 -8.21
C ASP A 526 -43.47 -2.08 -9.19
N SER A 527 -44.10 -1.00 -8.72
CA SER A 527 -44.84 -0.03 -9.55
C SER A 527 -44.54 1.43 -9.18
N TYR A 528 -43.52 1.65 -8.35
CA TYR A 528 -43.13 2.95 -7.81
C TYR A 528 -41.79 3.42 -8.36
N ILE A 529 -41.66 4.74 -8.48
CA ILE A 529 -40.41 5.44 -8.72
C ILE A 529 -39.93 5.96 -7.37
N VAL A 530 -38.67 5.73 -7.02
CA VAL A 530 -38.09 6.07 -5.72
C VAL A 530 -36.94 7.06 -5.92
N THR A 531 -36.97 8.17 -5.18
CA THR A 531 -35.85 9.10 -5.09
C THR A 531 -35.21 9.06 -3.70
N GLY A 532 -33.88 9.12 -3.66
CA GLY A 532 -33.10 9.48 -2.46
C GLY A 532 -32.49 10.87 -2.65
N ASP A 533 -32.39 11.66 -1.57
CA ASP A 533 -31.92 13.05 -1.65
C ASP A 533 -30.71 13.41 -0.77
N VAL A 534 -30.15 14.59 -1.03
CA VAL A 534 -28.98 15.17 -0.33
C VAL A 534 -29.18 15.41 1.18
N LYS A 535 -30.41 15.33 1.70
CA LYS A 535 -30.74 15.48 3.12
C LYS A 535 -31.22 14.16 3.75
N GLY A 536 -31.03 13.03 3.08
CA GLY A 536 -31.38 11.72 3.61
C GLY A 536 -32.87 11.38 3.56
N ASN A 537 -33.70 12.12 2.82
CA ASN A 537 -35.11 11.73 2.63
C ASN A 537 -35.25 10.75 1.47
N ILE A 538 -36.19 9.81 1.62
CA ILE A 538 -36.61 8.88 0.57
C ILE A 538 -38.06 9.20 0.22
N LYS A 539 -38.36 9.38 -1.07
CA LYS A 539 -39.71 9.73 -1.56
C LYS A 539 -40.14 8.74 -2.63
N PHE A 540 -41.41 8.32 -2.56
CA PHE A 540 -42.01 7.30 -3.41
C PHE A 540 -43.13 7.92 -4.25
N TYR A 541 -43.08 7.72 -5.56
CA TYR A 541 -44.01 8.26 -6.53
C TYR A 541 -44.66 7.15 -7.34
N ASP A 542 -45.87 7.39 -7.84
CA ASP A 542 -46.52 6.50 -8.79
C ASP A 542 -46.04 6.75 -10.24
N HIS A 543 -46.53 5.93 -11.17
CA HIS A 543 -46.32 6.05 -12.61
C HIS A 543 -46.79 7.39 -13.24
N THR A 544 -47.44 8.27 -12.50
CA THR A 544 -47.82 9.64 -12.93
C THR A 544 -46.89 10.73 -12.39
N LEU A 545 -45.88 10.33 -11.60
CA LEU A 545 -45.02 11.20 -10.78
C LEU A 545 -45.76 11.89 -9.62
N SER A 546 -46.89 11.33 -9.17
CA SER A 546 -47.62 11.79 -7.98
C SER A 546 -47.01 11.18 -6.71
N LEU A 547 -46.80 11.99 -5.67
CA LEU A 547 -46.22 11.54 -4.39
C LEU A 547 -47.19 10.60 -3.65
N VAL A 548 -46.73 9.37 -3.38
CA VAL A 548 -47.48 8.30 -2.71
C VAL A 548 -47.14 8.24 -1.23
N SER A 549 -45.86 8.41 -0.89
CA SER A 549 -45.33 8.31 0.47
C SER A 549 -43.95 8.96 0.55
N TRP A 550 -43.52 9.38 1.74
CA TRP A 550 -42.14 9.79 1.98
C TRP A 550 -41.66 9.35 3.38
N GLN A 551 -40.35 9.15 3.49
CA GLN A 551 -39.64 8.84 4.72
C GLN A 551 -38.56 9.90 4.93
N SER A 552 -38.78 10.76 5.93
CA SER A 552 -37.85 11.82 6.35
C SER A 552 -37.26 11.46 7.71
N HIS A 553 -36.21 10.63 7.72
CA HIS A 553 -35.52 10.27 8.95
C HIS A 553 -34.45 11.33 9.28
N VAL A 554 -34.64 12.04 10.40
CA VAL A 554 -33.90 13.27 10.80
C VAL A 554 -32.38 13.08 10.97
N GLN A 555 -31.87 11.84 10.91
CA GLN A 555 -30.46 11.48 11.14
C GLN A 555 -29.76 10.88 9.90
N LEU A 556 -30.43 10.79 8.75
CA LEU A 556 -29.78 10.27 7.53
C LEU A 556 -28.96 11.36 6.82
N SER A 557 -27.73 11.02 6.44
CA SER A 557 -26.91 11.79 5.52
C SER A 557 -27.40 11.62 4.07
N ALA A 558 -26.84 12.38 3.12
CA ALA A 558 -27.12 12.26 1.69
C ALA A 558 -27.06 10.79 1.24
N ILE A 559 -28.16 10.30 0.64
CA ILE A 559 -28.29 8.90 0.22
C ILE A 559 -27.39 8.66 -1.00
N ARG A 560 -26.65 7.55 -1.01
CA ARG A 560 -25.75 7.17 -2.11
C ARG A 560 -26.17 5.89 -2.82
N SER A 561 -26.85 4.97 -2.14
CA SER A 561 -27.49 3.80 -2.76
C SER A 561 -28.73 3.36 -2.00
N LEU A 562 -29.68 2.76 -2.74
CA LEU A 562 -30.87 2.09 -2.22
C LEU A 562 -30.93 0.70 -2.87
N SER A 563 -31.03 -0.36 -2.08
CA SER A 563 -31.07 -1.74 -2.59
C SER A 563 -32.19 -2.54 -1.96
N PHE A 564 -33.19 -2.88 -2.77
CA PHE A 564 -34.43 -3.52 -2.33
C PHE A 564 -34.32 -5.04 -2.34
N SER A 565 -35.05 -5.66 -1.41
CA SER A 565 -35.18 -7.11 -1.29
C SER A 565 -35.88 -7.75 -2.51
N LYS A 566 -35.63 -9.04 -2.70
CA LYS A 566 -36.32 -9.87 -3.70
C LYS A 566 -37.62 -10.47 -3.20
N THR A 567 -37.81 -10.56 -1.89
CA THR A 567 -39.09 -10.95 -1.29
C THR A 567 -40.19 -9.98 -1.77
N PRO A 568 -41.39 -10.48 -2.10
CA PRO A 568 -42.54 -9.60 -2.24
C PRO A 568 -42.86 -9.01 -0.88
N ALA A 569 -43.27 -7.75 -0.85
CA ALA A 569 -43.66 -7.07 0.38
C ALA A 569 -44.82 -7.80 1.08
N THR A 570 -44.73 -7.95 2.40
CA THR A 570 -45.67 -8.73 3.20
C THR A 570 -47.09 -8.16 3.09
N PRO A 571 -48.13 -8.98 2.83
CA PRO A 571 -49.48 -8.46 2.71
C PRO A 571 -49.96 -7.90 4.06
N ALA A 572 -50.54 -6.70 4.02
CA ALA A 572 -51.02 -6.03 5.22
C ALA A 572 -52.05 -6.88 5.98
N THR A 573 -51.86 -7.01 7.29
CA THR A 573 -52.73 -7.72 8.23
C THR A 573 -53.15 -6.78 9.35
N GLU A 574 -54.10 -7.20 10.20
CA GLU A 574 -54.59 -6.40 11.35
C GLU A 574 -53.50 -6.03 12.39
N LYS A 575 -52.25 -6.46 12.20
CA LYS A 575 -51.08 -6.18 13.06
C LYS A 575 -49.90 -5.52 12.35
N SER A 576 -49.97 -5.27 11.03
CA SER A 576 -48.86 -4.65 10.28
C SER A 576 -48.89 -3.12 10.36
N ASN A 577 -47.77 -2.49 10.72
CA ASN A 577 -47.68 -1.04 10.95
C ASN A 577 -47.32 -0.24 9.68
N TYR A 578 -47.84 -0.63 8.52
CA TYR A 578 -47.61 0.09 7.27
C TYR A 578 -48.21 1.52 7.32
N PRO A 579 -47.49 2.54 6.83
CA PRO A 579 -48.01 3.90 6.81
C PRO A 579 -49.17 4.03 5.81
N THR A 580 -50.04 5.02 6.03
CA THR A 580 -51.15 5.31 5.10
C THR A 580 -50.63 6.03 3.85
N ASN A 581 -51.09 5.60 2.68
CA ASN A 581 -50.81 6.26 1.41
C ASN A 581 -51.32 7.71 1.41
N CYS A 582 -50.52 8.67 0.92
CA CYS A 582 -50.87 10.09 0.87
C CYS A 582 -51.95 10.44 -0.17
N MET A 583 -52.31 9.50 -1.05
CA MET A 583 -53.40 9.64 -2.02
C MET A 583 -54.78 9.68 -1.36
N LEU A 584 -55.75 10.33 -2.03
CA LEU A 584 -57.16 10.43 -1.61
C LEU A 584 -57.92 9.10 -1.46
N LYS A 585 -57.29 7.96 -1.75
CA LYS A 585 -57.82 6.61 -1.50
C LYS A 585 -57.06 6.00 -0.33
N SER A 586 -57.75 5.79 0.79
CA SER A 586 -57.20 5.21 2.02
C SER A 586 -56.77 3.74 1.82
N GLY A 587 -55.56 3.54 1.31
CA GLY A 587 -54.86 2.27 1.24
C GLY A 587 -53.56 2.31 2.04
N LEU A 588 -53.08 1.14 2.46
CA LEU A 588 -51.80 1.01 3.15
C LEU A 588 -50.65 1.03 2.14
N PHE A 589 -49.57 1.73 2.49
CA PHE A 589 -48.36 1.81 1.68
C PHE A 589 -47.43 0.65 2.04
N VAL A 590 -47.57 -0.44 1.28
CA VAL A 590 -46.82 -1.68 1.43
C VAL A 590 -45.61 -1.65 0.48
N ILE A 591 -44.41 -1.85 1.03
CA ILE A 591 -43.13 -1.86 0.31
C ILE A 591 -42.22 -2.97 0.84
N ARG A 592 -41.20 -3.34 0.05
CA ARG A 592 -40.20 -4.35 0.41
C ARG A 592 -39.20 -3.81 1.44
N ASN A 593 -38.55 -4.70 2.19
CA ASN A 593 -37.35 -4.35 2.97
C ASN A 593 -36.24 -3.84 2.04
N PHE A 594 -35.45 -2.86 2.49
CA PHE A 594 -34.33 -2.34 1.71
C PHE A 594 -33.16 -1.80 2.54
N ILE A 595 -31.99 -1.76 1.91
CA ILE A 595 -30.73 -1.25 2.45
C ILE A 595 -30.48 0.16 1.92
N ILE A 596 -29.98 1.04 2.78
CA ILE A 596 -29.60 2.43 2.49
C ILE A 596 -28.10 2.57 2.76
N GLY A 597 -27.32 2.87 1.72
CA GLY A 597 -25.93 3.32 1.87
C GLY A 597 -25.86 4.84 1.80
N THR A 598 -25.27 5.50 2.81
CA THR A 598 -25.21 6.96 2.91
C THR A 598 -23.79 7.52 2.76
N SER A 599 -23.68 8.79 2.36
CA SER A 599 -22.42 9.44 1.99
C SER A 599 -21.42 9.67 3.14
N ASP A 600 -21.83 9.41 4.38
CA ASP A 600 -21.01 9.42 5.60
C ASP A 600 -20.41 8.03 5.93
N ALA A 601 -20.47 7.08 4.98
CA ALA A 601 -20.02 5.69 5.15
C ALA A 601 -20.80 4.89 6.22
N THR A 602 -22.07 5.23 6.43
CA THR A 602 -23.02 4.45 7.22
C THR A 602 -23.94 3.61 6.34
N VAL A 603 -24.31 2.41 6.81
CA VAL A 603 -25.30 1.53 6.19
C VAL A 603 -26.45 1.28 7.15
N TYR A 604 -27.68 1.44 6.65
CA TYR A 604 -28.92 1.18 7.38
C TYR A 604 -29.78 0.15 6.66
N HIS A 605 -30.57 -0.60 7.42
CA HIS A 605 -31.64 -1.47 6.94
C HIS A 605 -32.99 -0.85 7.36
N LEU A 606 -33.93 -0.72 6.42
CA LEU A 606 -35.31 -0.41 6.73
C LEU A 606 -36.17 -1.67 6.66
N LYS A 607 -36.76 -2.06 7.80
CA LYS A 607 -37.82 -3.06 7.87
C LYS A 607 -39.15 -2.40 7.58
N ALA A 608 -39.79 -2.77 6.49
CA ALA A 608 -41.00 -2.10 6.00
C ALA A 608 -42.18 -2.23 6.97
N ASP A 609 -42.41 -3.43 7.47
CA ASP A 609 -43.56 -3.85 8.30
C ASP A 609 -43.61 -3.14 9.67
N GLU A 610 -42.45 -2.73 10.19
CA GLU A 610 -42.27 -1.98 11.43
C GLU A 610 -42.03 -0.48 11.19
N THR A 611 -41.79 -0.07 9.94
CA THR A 611 -41.15 1.22 9.57
C THR A 611 -39.82 1.48 10.29
N ARG A 612 -39.15 0.43 10.76
CA ARG A 612 -37.98 0.51 11.64
C ARG A 612 -36.70 0.66 10.85
N LEU A 613 -36.01 1.79 11.08
CA LEU A 613 -34.65 2.03 10.61
C LEU A 613 -33.64 1.42 11.60
N GLU A 614 -32.85 0.46 11.13
CA GLU A 614 -31.84 -0.28 11.89
C GLU A 614 -30.46 0.06 11.32
N LYS A 615 -29.58 0.64 12.15
CA LYS A 615 -28.20 0.97 11.74
C LYS A 615 -27.33 -0.29 11.81
N LEU A 616 -26.75 -0.68 10.67
CA LEU A 616 -25.95 -1.91 10.58
C LEU A 616 -24.48 -1.65 10.93
N PHE A 617 -23.85 -0.65 10.29
CA PHE A 617 -22.47 -0.23 10.60
C PHE A 617 -22.18 1.20 10.10
N THR A 618 -21.12 1.81 10.65
CA THR A 618 -20.47 3.02 10.11
C THR A 618 -18.98 2.76 10.04
N GLU A 619 -18.37 2.98 8.88
CA GLU A 619 -16.92 2.94 8.69
C GLU A 619 -16.33 4.35 8.47
N PRO A 620 -15.00 4.53 8.51
CA PRO A 620 -14.39 5.84 8.28
C PRO A 620 -14.58 6.31 6.82
N LYS A 621 -14.95 7.59 6.66
CA LYS A 621 -15.10 8.24 5.35
C LYS A 621 -13.78 8.74 4.75
N GLY A 622 -12.80 9.05 5.59
CA GLY A 622 -11.47 9.50 5.17
C GLY A 622 -10.50 8.34 4.94
N ALA A 623 -9.31 8.65 4.42
CA ALA A 623 -8.22 7.69 4.35
C ALA A 623 -7.91 7.08 5.74
N ILE A 624 -7.42 5.84 5.79
CA ILE A 624 -7.00 5.17 7.03
C ILE A 624 -5.48 5.12 7.06
N CYS A 625 -4.88 6.08 7.75
CA CYS A 625 -3.42 6.23 7.85
C CYS A 625 -2.82 5.43 9.01
N ALA A 626 -3.59 5.18 10.07
CA ALA A 626 -3.05 4.68 11.34
C ALA A 626 -3.78 3.42 11.83
N ILE A 627 -3.00 2.42 12.24
CA ILE A 627 -3.50 1.23 12.94
C ILE A 627 -2.55 0.85 14.08
N ALA A 628 -3.11 0.41 15.21
CA ALA A 628 -2.35 -0.07 16.35
C ALA A 628 -3.05 -1.24 17.04
N CYS A 629 -2.31 -2.30 17.37
CA CYS A 629 -2.81 -3.40 18.20
C CYS A 629 -2.41 -3.19 19.67
N HIS A 630 -3.31 -3.50 20.60
CA HIS A 630 -3.03 -3.42 22.03
C HIS A 630 -2.05 -4.55 22.46
N PRO A 631 -1.01 -4.27 23.28
CA PRO A 631 0.09 -5.21 23.53
C PRO A 631 -0.28 -6.51 24.28
N TYR A 632 -1.49 -6.61 24.85
CA TYR A 632 -1.92 -7.75 25.67
C TYR A 632 -3.36 -8.25 25.43
N GLN A 633 -4.10 -7.67 24.48
CA GLN A 633 -5.54 -7.94 24.29
C GLN A 633 -5.89 -7.92 22.79
N PRO A 634 -6.98 -8.58 22.36
CA PRO A 634 -7.39 -8.64 20.96
C PRO A 634 -8.05 -7.34 20.45
N LEU A 635 -7.45 -6.19 20.78
CA LEU A 635 -7.94 -4.86 20.42
C LEU A 635 -7.14 -4.26 19.28
N LEU A 636 -7.84 -3.81 18.23
CA LEU A 636 -7.29 -3.04 17.12
C LEU A 636 -7.89 -1.63 17.16
N ALA A 637 -7.03 -0.61 17.30
CA ALA A 637 -7.39 0.78 17.05
C ALA A 637 -7.13 1.13 15.58
N ILE A 638 -8.11 1.77 14.95
CA ILE A 638 -8.07 2.25 13.57
C ILE A 638 -8.26 3.77 13.58
N GLY A 639 -7.33 4.51 13.00
CA GLY A 639 -7.33 5.98 12.93
C GLY A 639 -7.45 6.46 11.48
N SER A 640 -8.37 7.40 11.25
CA SER A 640 -8.65 7.96 9.94
C SER A 640 -8.40 9.46 9.84
N PHE A 641 -8.04 9.89 8.63
CA PHE A 641 -7.93 11.29 8.20
C PHE A 641 -9.22 12.10 8.39
N CYS A 642 -10.39 11.46 8.55
CA CYS A 642 -11.64 12.15 8.94
C CYS A 642 -11.76 12.44 10.45
N GLY A 643 -10.69 12.26 11.23
CA GLY A 643 -10.65 12.51 12.67
C GLY A 643 -11.33 11.42 13.51
N MET A 644 -11.64 10.26 12.93
CA MET A 644 -12.22 9.13 13.66
C MET A 644 -11.11 8.19 14.16
N ILE A 645 -11.12 7.90 15.46
CA ILE A 645 -10.46 6.72 16.06
C ILE A 645 -11.57 5.71 16.41
N LYS A 646 -11.44 4.47 15.95
CA LYS A 646 -12.41 3.38 16.16
C LYS A 646 -11.70 2.14 16.66
N VAL A 647 -12.17 1.56 17.78
CA VAL A 647 -11.56 0.36 18.40
C VAL A 647 -12.48 -0.85 18.25
N TRP A 648 -11.87 -1.96 17.84
CA TRP A 648 -12.50 -3.25 17.56
C TRP A 648 -11.90 -4.36 18.42
N ASP A 649 -12.73 -5.31 18.84
CA ASP A 649 -12.30 -6.65 19.19
C ASP A 649 -12.16 -7.48 17.89
N TYR A 650 -10.92 -7.77 17.49
CA TYR A 650 -10.62 -8.39 16.20
C TYR A 650 -10.78 -9.93 16.19
N GLU A 651 -10.98 -10.55 17.35
CA GLU A 651 -11.29 -11.98 17.47
C GLU A 651 -12.81 -12.21 17.37
N LYS A 652 -13.59 -11.43 18.12
CA LYS A 652 -15.07 -11.50 18.14
C LYS A 652 -15.71 -10.75 16.97
N LYS A 653 -14.93 -10.00 16.19
CA LYS A 653 -15.39 -9.13 15.08
C LYS A 653 -16.43 -8.09 15.51
N ILE A 654 -16.28 -7.51 16.70
CA ILE A 654 -17.22 -6.50 17.23
C ILE A 654 -16.55 -5.15 17.45
N TYR A 655 -17.26 -4.09 17.07
CA TYR A 655 -16.93 -2.73 17.43
C TYR A 655 -17.19 -2.50 18.92
N LEU A 656 -16.27 -1.80 19.61
CA LEU A 656 -16.40 -1.51 21.04
C LEU A 656 -16.74 -0.03 21.29
N PHE A 657 -15.87 0.87 20.83
CA PHE A 657 -15.98 2.31 21.07
C PHE A 657 -15.25 3.11 19.99
N SER A 658 -15.65 4.37 19.78
CA SER A 658 -14.98 5.31 18.89
C SER A 658 -15.06 6.72 19.43
N ARG A 659 -14.12 7.56 18.98
CA ARG A 659 -14.10 9.01 19.20
C ARG A 659 -13.88 9.70 17.87
N VAL A 660 -14.65 10.76 17.63
CA VAL A 660 -14.45 11.66 16.48
C VAL A 660 -13.94 12.99 17.01
N PHE A 661 -12.84 13.47 16.45
CA PHE A 661 -12.22 14.75 16.76
C PHE A 661 -12.80 15.87 15.89
N GLU A 662 -12.37 17.11 16.14
CA GLU A 662 -12.84 18.29 15.40
C GLU A 662 -12.43 18.23 13.92
N LYS A 663 -13.21 18.88 13.04
CA LYS A 663 -12.90 18.92 11.60
C LYS A 663 -11.53 19.59 11.38
N GLY A 664 -10.67 18.97 10.56
CA GLY A 664 -9.29 19.39 10.33
C GLY A 664 -8.27 18.45 10.98
N LEU A 665 -8.60 17.92 12.17
CA LEU A 665 -7.78 16.98 12.93
C LEU A 665 -7.87 15.56 12.37
N GLY A 666 -7.20 15.30 11.24
CA GLY A 666 -7.02 13.96 10.69
C GLY A 666 -6.00 13.15 11.51
N VAL A 667 -6.32 11.88 11.82
CA VAL A 667 -5.41 10.98 12.54
C VAL A 667 -4.39 10.40 11.56
N GLN A 668 -3.10 10.69 11.77
CA GLN A 668 -2.02 10.18 10.93
C GLN A 668 -1.26 9.01 11.58
N SER A 669 -1.08 9.03 12.89
CA SER A 669 -0.30 8.02 13.62
C SER A 669 -0.99 7.60 14.92
N LEU A 670 -0.89 6.31 15.26
CA LEU A 670 -1.42 5.70 16.47
C LEU A 670 -0.41 4.70 17.02
N THR A 671 -0.24 4.64 18.33
CA THR A 671 0.50 3.55 18.98
C THR A 671 0.10 3.41 20.45
N TYR A 672 0.01 2.18 20.96
CA TYR A 672 -0.19 1.93 22.39
C TYR A 672 1.14 1.99 23.12
N ASN A 673 1.15 2.44 24.37
CA ASN A 673 2.35 2.27 25.21
C ASN A 673 2.53 0.78 25.60
N PRO A 674 3.76 0.33 25.92
CA PRO A 674 3.99 -1.06 26.31
C PRO A 674 3.19 -1.58 27.52
N GLU A 675 2.74 -0.73 28.46
CA GLU A 675 1.83 -1.16 29.53
C GLU A 675 0.39 -1.41 29.03
N GLY A 676 0.03 -0.97 27.82
CA GLY A 676 -1.30 -1.04 27.22
C GLY A 676 -2.31 0.01 27.72
N ALA A 677 -1.97 0.76 28.78
CA ALA A 677 -2.88 1.69 29.44
C ALA A 677 -3.23 2.95 28.61
N VAL A 678 -2.35 3.41 27.71
CA VAL A 678 -2.57 4.64 26.92
C VAL A 678 -2.29 4.45 25.44
N LEU A 679 -3.05 5.20 24.63
CA LEU A 679 -2.93 5.30 23.18
C LEU A 679 -2.42 6.71 22.82
N GLY A 680 -1.20 6.79 22.26
CA GLY A 680 -0.69 8.01 21.65
C GLY A 680 -1.29 8.20 20.26
N ALA A 681 -1.80 9.40 19.97
CA ALA A 681 -2.46 9.74 18.72
C ALA A 681 -1.92 11.06 18.13
N GLY A 682 -1.38 10.99 16.92
CA GLY A 682 -0.72 12.09 16.21
C GLY A 682 -1.53 12.53 14.99
N PHE A 683 -1.62 13.84 14.80
CA PHE A 683 -2.57 14.45 13.87
C PHE A 683 -1.88 15.26 12.75
N THR A 684 -2.64 15.52 11.69
CA THR A 684 -2.28 16.31 10.49
C THR A 684 -1.68 17.69 10.79
N GLU A 685 -2.12 18.33 11.87
CA GLU A 685 -1.71 19.70 12.27
C GLU A 685 -0.55 19.75 13.27
N GLY A 686 0.15 18.63 13.52
CA GLY A 686 1.21 18.56 14.54
C GLY A 686 0.70 18.44 15.99
N THR A 687 -0.62 18.38 16.17
CA THR A 687 -1.23 18.11 17.48
C THR A 687 -1.02 16.64 17.88
N VAL A 688 -0.67 16.40 19.14
CA VAL A 688 -0.53 15.06 19.73
C VAL A 688 -1.43 14.95 20.96
N TYR A 689 -2.29 13.93 20.97
CA TYR A 689 -3.06 13.52 22.13
C TYR A 689 -2.45 12.28 22.76
N ILE A 690 -2.52 12.18 24.09
CA ILE A 690 -2.37 10.92 24.82
C ILE A 690 -3.73 10.60 25.42
N LEU A 691 -4.24 9.42 25.12
CA LEU A 691 -5.59 8.98 25.43
C LEU A 691 -5.56 7.76 26.34
N ASP A 692 -6.54 7.61 27.23
CA ASP A 692 -6.82 6.33 27.87
C ASP A 692 -7.21 5.29 26.81
N ALA A 693 -6.62 4.10 26.89
CA ALA A 693 -6.77 3.05 25.89
C ALA A 693 -8.21 2.51 25.74
N MET A 694 -9.03 2.61 26.80
CA MET A 694 -10.35 1.95 26.87
C MET A 694 -11.54 2.90 26.69
N SER A 695 -11.38 4.19 27.00
CA SER A 695 -12.42 5.22 26.88
C SER A 695 -12.13 6.28 25.80
N LEU A 696 -10.89 6.32 25.30
CA LEU A 696 -10.38 7.37 24.41
C LEU A 696 -10.51 8.79 24.99
N GLN A 697 -10.62 8.96 26.31
CA GLN A 697 -10.58 10.28 26.98
C GLN A 697 -9.14 10.81 27.03
N ASN A 698 -8.95 12.12 27.20
CA ASN A 698 -7.60 12.71 27.27
C ASN A 698 -6.96 12.39 28.63
N GLU A 699 -5.73 11.87 28.64
CA GLU A 699 -4.89 11.76 29.84
C GLU A 699 -4.29 13.13 30.25
N THR A 700 -4.21 14.07 29.31
CA THR A 700 -3.71 15.44 29.55
C THR A 700 -4.83 16.47 29.41
N PRO A 701 -4.91 17.50 30.29
CA PRO A 701 -5.97 18.52 30.21
C PRO A 701 -6.01 19.29 28.88
N GLN A 702 -4.87 19.41 28.21
CA GLN A 702 -4.73 19.94 26.86
C GLN A 702 -3.88 18.98 26.01
N PRO A 703 -4.11 18.89 24.68
CA PRO A 703 -3.21 18.18 23.79
C PRO A 703 -1.91 18.95 23.58
N PHE A 704 -0.85 18.25 23.19
CA PHE A 704 0.42 18.88 22.87
C PHE A 704 0.41 19.46 21.46
N LYS A 705 0.94 20.67 21.28
CA LYS A 705 1.02 21.38 19.99
C LYS A 705 2.44 21.94 19.73
N TYR A 706 3.46 21.10 19.95
CA TYR A 706 4.88 21.48 19.79
C TYR A 706 5.43 21.19 18.38
N SER A 707 4.93 20.16 17.71
CA SER A 707 5.09 20.00 16.26
C SER A 707 4.14 20.95 15.54
N ARG A 708 4.59 21.47 14.39
CA ARG A 708 3.82 22.43 13.57
C ARG A 708 3.21 21.81 12.31
N THR A 709 3.51 20.54 12.03
CA THR A 709 3.07 19.80 10.85
C THR A 709 2.81 18.34 11.20
N CYS A 710 2.18 17.63 10.26
CA CYS A 710 1.69 16.26 10.37
C CYS A 710 2.64 15.29 11.10
N VAL A 711 2.14 14.65 12.17
CA VAL A 711 2.89 13.71 13.01
C VAL A 711 2.88 12.32 12.36
N THR A 712 3.99 11.95 11.73
CA THR A 712 4.11 10.72 10.93
C THR A 712 4.41 9.49 11.77
N HIS A 713 5.19 9.62 12.85
CA HIS A 713 5.56 8.50 13.72
C HIS A 713 5.34 8.83 15.19
N ILE A 714 4.95 7.83 15.98
CA ILE A 714 4.95 7.87 17.45
C ILE A 714 5.58 6.57 17.95
N SER A 715 6.41 6.66 18.99
CA SER A 715 7.10 5.54 19.62
C SER A 715 7.10 5.73 21.14
N PHE A 716 6.98 4.66 21.92
CA PHE A 716 7.05 4.69 23.39
C PHE A 716 8.26 3.88 23.88
N SER A 717 8.87 4.29 24.99
CA SER A 717 9.90 3.50 25.65
C SER A 717 9.33 2.23 26.29
N HIS A 718 10.14 1.18 26.42
CA HIS A 718 9.77 -0.11 27.02
C HIS A 718 9.24 0.02 28.45
N ASP A 719 9.73 1.00 29.21
CA ASP A 719 9.29 1.33 30.56
C ASP A 719 8.11 2.32 30.63
N SER A 720 7.58 2.73 29.48
CA SER A 720 6.53 3.75 29.33
C SER A 720 6.83 5.08 30.05
N LYS A 721 8.10 5.43 30.29
CA LYS A 721 8.48 6.75 30.82
C LYS A 721 8.60 7.81 29.75
N TYR A 722 8.87 7.44 28.50
CA TYR A 722 9.06 8.37 27.39
C TYR A 722 8.14 8.03 26.22
N MET A 723 7.75 9.07 25.49
CA MET A 723 7.12 9.00 24.17
C MET A 723 7.91 9.93 23.25
N ALA A 724 8.21 9.47 22.03
CA ALA A 724 8.84 10.28 21.00
C ALA A 724 7.91 10.35 19.79
N THR A 725 7.89 11.50 19.12
CA THR A 725 7.12 11.74 17.89
C THR A 725 8.00 12.34 16.81
N ALA A 726 7.75 11.99 15.54
CA ALA A 726 8.38 12.64 14.39
C ALA A 726 7.32 13.32 13.51
N ASP A 727 7.67 14.47 12.93
CA ASP A 727 6.82 15.21 12.00
C ASP A 727 7.41 15.34 10.58
N THR A 728 6.58 15.80 9.64
CA THR A 728 7.00 16.04 8.25
C THR A 728 8.05 17.13 8.08
N ASN A 729 8.27 17.99 9.09
CA ASN A 729 9.34 18.99 9.11
C ASN A 729 10.68 18.44 9.64
N PHE A 730 10.79 17.12 9.75
CA PHE A 730 11.98 16.37 10.14
C PHE A 730 12.38 16.61 11.60
N THR A 731 11.43 17.02 12.43
CA THR A 731 11.62 17.26 13.87
C THR A 731 11.27 16.02 14.67
N VAL A 732 12.15 15.63 15.58
CA VAL A 732 11.84 14.66 16.66
C VAL A 732 11.50 15.47 17.91
N ALA A 733 10.34 15.21 18.51
CA ALA A 733 9.92 15.77 19.79
C ALA A 733 9.75 14.65 20.83
N ILE A 734 10.07 14.94 22.09
CA ILE A 734 10.06 13.96 23.18
C ILE A 734 9.20 14.47 24.33
N TYR A 735 8.44 13.55 24.90
CA TYR A 735 7.56 13.72 26.04
C TYR A 735 7.94 12.69 27.11
N MET A 736 7.80 13.05 28.38
CA MET A 736 8.13 12.20 29.52
C MET A 736 7.00 12.17 30.55
N ARG A 737 6.78 10.99 31.14
CA ARG A 737 5.79 10.73 32.18
C ARG A 737 6.42 10.97 33.55
N LYS A 738 6.02 12.05 34.23
CA LYS A 738 6.42 12.36 35.61
C LYS A 738 5.31 11.99 36.59
N VAL A 739 5.63 12.00 37.88
CA VAL A 739 4.63 11.93 38.95
C VAL A 739 4.50 13.32 39.58
N LYS A 740 3.29 13.85 39.63
CA LYS A 740 2.91 15.11 40.28
C LYS A 740 1.74 14.85 41.20
N ASP A 741 1.86 15.24 42.47
CA ASP A 741 0.79 15.11 43.48
C ASP A 741 0.20 13.69 43.60
N GLY A 742 1.04 12.67 43.35
CA GLY A 742 0.67 11.25 43.33
C GLY A 742 0.14 10.72 41.98
N HIS A 743 -0.24 11.61 41.05
CA HIS A 743 -0.76 11.26 39.73
C HIS A 743 0.36 11.17 38.69
N ARG A 744 0.24 10.25 37.72
CA ARG A 744 1.11 10.19 36.55
C ARG A 744 0.65 11.23 35.53
N VAL A 745 1.55 12.11 35.09
CA VAL A 745 1.24 13.19 34.13
C VAL A 745 2.31 13.23 33.05
N TRP A 746 1.90 13.38 31.79
CA TRP A 746 2.81 13.57 30.67
C TRP A 746 3.20 15.04 30.51
N GLU A 747 4.49 15.29 30.32
CA GLU A 747 5.04 16.61 30.00
C GLU A 747 5.88 16.54 28.73
N TYR A 748 5.90 17.61 27.96
CA TYR A 748 6.91 17.79 26.91
C TYR A 748 8.30 18.01 27.54
N LEU A 749 9.32 17.37 26.96
CA LEU A 749 10.71 17.50 27.35
C LEU A 749 11.44 18.46 26.39
N ALA A 750 11.63 18.05 25.13
CA ALA A 750 12.44 18.78 24.16
C ALA A 750 12.09 18.39 22.71
N ARG A 751 12.64 19.12 21.74
CA ARG A 751 12.55 18.82 20.31
C ARG A 751 13.84 19.21 19.57
N LEU A 752 14.16 18.49 18.50
CA LEU A 752 15.29 18.79 17.60
C LEU A 752 14.87 18.57 16.15
N ARG A 753 15.28 19.46 15.23
CA ARG A 753 15.19 19.21 13.79
C ARG A 753 16.37 18.33 13.37
N SER A 754 16.24 17.04 13.62
CA SER A 754 17.36 16.10 13.55
C SER A 754 17.79 15.75 12.12
N HIS A 755 16.85 15.73 11.17
CA HIS A 755 17.10 15.27 9.79
C HIS A 755 16.88 16.39 8.75
N ARG A 756 17.50 16.22 7.58
CA ARG A 756 17.38 17.07 6.38
C ARG A 756 16.37 16.55 5.36
N LYS A 757 15.90 15.30 5.50
CA LYS A 757 14.85 14.67 4.68
C LYS A 757 13.89 13.88 5.58
N SER A 758 12.79 13.38 4.99
CA SER A 758 11.75 12.57 5.64
C SER A 758 12.31 11.54 6.65
N ILE A 759 11.84 11.61 7.89
CA ILE A 759 12.08 10.57 8.90
C ILE A 759 11.29 9.31 8.53
N ARG A 760 11.97 8.17 8.56
CA ARG A 760 11.51 6.85 8.09
C ARG A 760 11.26 5.85 9.21
N SER A 761 12.04 5.90 10.30
CA SER A 761 11.78 5.12 11.51
C SER A 761 12.13 5.92 12.77
N LEU A 762 11.37 5.69 13.84
CA LEU A 762 11.57 6.27 15.17
C LEU A 762 11.45 5.14 16.21
N LEU A 763 12.58 4.67 16.71
CA LEU A 763 12.69 3.38 17.39
C LEU A 763 13.26 3.54 18.80
N PHE A 764 12.47 3.19 19.80
CA PHE A 764 13.01 2.93 21.13
C PHE A 764 13.69 1.55 21.19
N GLY A 765 14.71 1.46 22.02
CA GLY A 765 15.40 0.24 22.41
C GLY A 765 15.92 0.34 23.84
N VAL A 766 16.85 -0.54 24.18
CA VAL A 766 17.35 -0.71 25.55
C VAL A 766 18.87 -0.66 25.56
N HIS A 767 19.47 0.19 26.38
CA HIS A 767 20.90 0.13 26.65
C HIS A 767 21.24 -1.16 27.39
N LEU A 768 22.21 -1.91 26.86
CA LEU A 768 22.46 -3.31 27.21
C LEU A 768 22.80 -3.48 28.71
N ASP A 769 23.57 -2.55 29.24
CA ASP A 769 24.20 -2.63 30.57
C ASP A 769 23.38 -1.91 31.66
N THR A 770 22.59 -0.90 31.30
CA THR A 770 21.81 -0.07 32.26
C THR A 770 20.31 -0.35 32.23
N ASN A 771 19.80 -1.05 31.20
CA ASN A 771 18.37 -1.24 30.91
C ASN A 771 17.59 0.07 30.66
N GLU A 772 18.28 1.19 30.43
CA GLU A 772 17.69 2.50 30.16
C GLU A 772 17.16 2.61 28.72
N PRO A 773 16.14 3.47 28.48
CA PRO A 773 15.59 3.66 27.15
C PRO A 773 16.58 4.37 26.23
N ARG A 774 16.86 3.74 25.10
CA ARG A 774 17.67 4.23 23.99
C ARG A 774 16.74 4.70 22.89
N LEU A 775 16.92 5.89 22.32
CA LEU A 775 16.12 6.36 21.18
C LEU A 775 16.99 6.50 19.93
N LEU A 776 16.48 6.01 18.80
CA LEU A 776 17.07 6.14 17.46
C LEU A 776 16.05 6.77 16.51
N SER A 777 16.51 7.63 15.59
CA SER A 777 15.76 8.02 14.40
C SER A 777 16.56 7.77 13.13
N LEU A 778 15.87 7.41 12.06
CA LEU A 778 16.43 7.08 10.76
C LEU A 778 15.77 7.96 9.70
N GLY A 779 16.57 8.63 8.87
CA GLY A 779 16.08 9.54 7.83
C GLY A 779 16.44 9.12 6.41
N ARG A 780 15.64 9.58 5.44
CA ARG A 780 15.91 9.47 4.00
C ARG A 780 17.14 10.28 3.55
N ASP A 781 17.82 10.95 4.48
CA ASP A 781 19.11 11.63 4.33
C ASP A 781 20.32 10.76 4.67
N LEU A 782 20.13 9.42 4.74
CA LEU A 782 21.17 8.41 5.01
C LEU A 782 21.69 8.40 6.45
N LEU A 783 21.09 9.21 7.35
CA LEU A 783 21.51 9.34 8.74
C LEU A 783 20.71 8.44 9.68
N LEU A 784 21.44 7.77 10.58
CA LEU A 784 20.95 7.15 11.80
C LEU A 784 21.43 7.99 12.99
N ILE A 785 20.51 8.59 13.72
CA ILE A 785 20.79 9.51 14.84
C ILE A 785 20.36 8.87 16.16
N GLU A 786 21.21 8.95 17.17
CA GLU A 786 20.98 8.43 18.52
C GLU A 786 20.92 9.57 19.54
N TYR A 787 20.01 9.48 20.53
CA TYR A 787 19.74 10.57 21.47
C TYR A 787 20.11 10.22 22.91
N ASN A 788 20.75 11.14 23.62
CA ASN A 788 21.05 10.99 25.04
C ASN A 788 19.89 11.53 25.89
N LEU A 789 18.92 10.66 26.18
CA LEU A 789 17.72 11.01 26.95
C LEU A 789 18.01 11.40 28.42
N VAL A 790 19.18 11.01 28.95
CA VAL A 790 19.59 11.29 30.34
C VAL A 790 20.24 12.68 30.47
N LYS A 791 20.96 13.13 29.44
CA LYS A 791 21.53 14.50 29.35
C LYS A 791 20.52 15.53 28.80
N SER A 792 19.50 15.08 28.08
CA SER A 792 18.46 15.96 27.54
C SER A 792 17.67 16.63 28.67
N TYR A 793 17.40 17.92 28.52
CA TYR A 793 16.64 18.72 29.49
C TYR A 793 15.56 19.53 28.78
N ARG A 794 14.86 20.41 29.51
CA ARG A 794 13.75 21.17 28.92
C ARG A 794 14.21 21.99 27.70
N ASP A 795 13.55 21.77 26.57
CA ASP A 795 13.80 22.41 25.27
C ASP A 795 15.20 22.13 24.66
N HIS A 796 16.03 21.26 25.25
CA HIS A 796 17.31 20.79 24.70
C HIS A 796 17.35 19.26 24.58
N LEU A 797 17.39 18.76 23.34
CA LEU A 797 17.51 17.34 23.02
C LEU A 797 18.94 17.01 22.59
N GLU A 798 19.68 16.33 23.46
CA GLU A 798 21.08 15.97 23.27
C GLU A 798 21.24 14.81 22.27
N VAL A 799 22.09 15.00 21.26
CA VAL A 799 22.52 13.93 20.33
C VAL A 799 23.73 13.19 20.91
N LEU A 800 23.71 11.86 20.82
CA LEU A 800 24.78 10.97 21.27
C LEU A 800 25.70 10.53 20.13
N ASP A 801 25.13 10.23 18.97
CA ASP A 801 25.82 9.65 17.80
C ASP A 801 25.06 9.99 16.50
N ILE A 802 25.79 10.12 15.40
CA ILE A 802 25.26 10.33 14.04
C ILE A 802 26.08 9.45 13.08
N HIS A 803 25.42 8.48 12.46
CA HIS A 803 26.05 7.47 11.61
C HIS A 803 25.42 7.45 10.20
N LYS A 804 26.24 7.34 9.14
CA LYS A 804 25.80 7.19 7.74
C LYS A 804 25.58 5.70 7.43
N THR A 805 24.39 5.33 6.94
CA THR A 805 24.02 3.90 6.76
C THR A 805 24.32 3.32 5.38
N ASP A 806 24.45 4.15 4.34
CA ASP A 806 24.68 3.74 2.95
C ASP A 806 25.19 4.94 2.14
N GLN A 807 25.82 4.73 0.99
CA GLN A 807 26.23 5.77 0.05
C GLN A 807 25.18 6.11 -1.01
N GLU A 808 24.42 5.11 -1.48
CA GLU A 808 23.53 5.24 -2.63
C GLU A 808 22.06 5.13 -2.23
N ASN A 809 21.74 4.12 -1.43
CA ASN A 809 20.39 3.62 -1.26
C ASN A 809 19.80 4.12 0.05
N TYR A 810 18.77 4.96 -0.06
CA TYR A 810 18.16 5.55 1.13
C TYR A 810 17.46 4.49 1.98
N PRO A 811 17.57 4.57 3.32
CA PRO A 811 16.93 3.63 4.20
C PRO A 811 15.41 3.84 4.22
N THR A 812 14.67 2.75 4.19
CA THR A 812 13.20 2.74 4.17
C THR A 812 12.61 2.45 5.55
N CYS A 813 13.16 1.48 6.27
CA CYS A 813 12.79 1.19 7.66
C CYS A 813 13.93 0.56 8.47
N MET A 814 13.74 0.52 9.80
CA MET A 814 14.69 -0.05 10.77
C MET A 814 13.96 -0.71 11.93
N ILE A 815 14.44 -1.87 12.36
CA ILE A 815 14.01 -2.60 13.58
C ILE A 815 15.22 -3.15 14.36
N TRP A 816 15.00 -3.53 15.62
CA TRP A 816 15.95 -4.40 16.34
C TRP A 816 15.86 -5.82 15.78
N TYR A 817 17.01 -6.40 15.43
CA TYR A 817 17.10 -7.81 15.03
C TYR A 817 16.94 -8.71 16.27
N PRO A 818 16.21 -9.84 16.19
CA PRO A 818 16.08 -10.76 17.32
C PRO A 818 17.44 -11.40 17.66
N PRO A 819 17.69 -11.76 18.94
CA PRO A 819 18.96 -12.34 19.38
C PRO A 819 19.08 -13.81 18.98
N LEU A 820 19.21 -14.06 17.68
CA LEU A 820 19.55 -15.36 17.06
C LEU A 820 21.07 -15.60 17.06
N THR A 821 21.84 -14.52 17.18
CA THR A 821 23.31 -14.47 17.16
C THR A 821 23.86 -13.97 18.50
N LYS A 822 25.15 -14.23 18.77
CA LYS A 822 25.87 -13.66 19.92
C LYS A 822 25.97 -12.14 19.86
N GLU A 823 26.22 -11.57 18.67
CA GLU A 823 26.08 -10.14 18.42
C GLU A 823 24.59 -9.73 18.34
N ARG A 824 24.28 -8.50 18.75
CA ARG A 824 22.98 -7.85 18.54
C ARG A 824 23.06 -6.92 17.34
N PHE A 825 22.00 -6.91 16.52
CA PHE A 825 21.94 -6.09 15.31
C PHE A 825 20.74 -5.14 15.30
N LEU A 826 20.91 -4.01 14.61
CA LEU A 826 19.85 -3.29 13.93
C LEU A 826 19.71 -3.89 12.53
N LEU A 827 18.48 -4.19 12.12
CA LEU A 827 18.16 -4.54 10.75
C LEU A 827 17.63 -3.28 10.08
N ILE A 828 18.25 -2.87 8.97
CA ILE A 828 17.87 -1.70 8.18
C ILE A 828 17.58 -2.17 6.74
N CYS A 829 16.48 -1.70 6.17
CA CYS A 829 16.14 -1.92 4.76
C CYS A 829 16.41 -0.67 3.94
N THR A 830 16.75 -0.86 2.66
CA THR A 830 17.10 0.24 1.74
C THR A 830 16.32 0.18 0.43
N SER A 831 16.29 1.30 -0.30
CA SER A 831 15.70 1.41 -1.65
C SER A 831 16.25 0.40 -2.67
N GLY A 832 17.46 -0.11 -2.46
CA GLY A 832 18.13 -1.09 -3.33
C GLY A 832 17.68 -2.54 -3.11
N TYR A 833 16.53 -2.75 -2.45
CA TYR A 833 16.01 -4.06 -2.02
C TYR A 833 17.00 -4.82 -1.13
N LYS A 834 17.79 -4.11 -0.32
CA LYS A 834 18.76 -4.73 0.61
C LYS A 834 18.25 -4.74 2.04
N VAL A 835 18.69 -5.76 2.77
CA VAL A 835 18.55 -5.92 4.22
C VAL A 835 19.97 -5.91 4.79
N LYS A 836 20.38 -4.79 5.40
CA LYS A 836 21.68 -4.65 6.07
C LYS A 836 21.55 -4.94 7.57
N LEU A 837 22.52 -5.65 8.14
CA LEU A 837 22.62 -5.92 9.58
C LEU A 837 23.78 -5.13 10.19
N PHE A 838 23.45 -4.09 10.96
CA PHE A 838 24.42 -3.22 11.64
C PHE A 838 24.60 -3.64 13.09
N ASN A 839 25.83 -3.77 13.59
CA ASN A 839 26.10 -4.07 15.00
C ASN A 839 25.50 -2.97 15.89
N ALA A 840 24.67 -3.37 16.86
CA ALA A 840 23.89 -2.46 17.70
C ALA A 840 24.75 -1.52 18.57
N THR A 841 26.03 -1.84 18.79
CA THR A 841 26.97 -1.05 19.59
C THR A 841 27.97 -0.31 18.71
N THR A 842 28.64 -0.99 17.77
CA THR A 842 29.72 -0.40 16.96
C THR A 842 29.24 0.29 15.68
N LYS A 843 27.96 0.13 15.31
CA LYS A 843 27.37 0.59 14.04
C LYS A 843 28.06 0.04 12.77
N MET A 844 28.99 -0.91 12.89
CA MET A 844 29.58 -1.60 11.74
C MET A 844 28.52 -2.45 11.02
N CYS A 845 28.47 -2.39 9.69
CA CYS A 845 27.76 -3.40 8.91
C CYS A 845 28.44 -4.77 9.11
N ARG A 846 27.63 -5.83 9.25
CA ARG A 846 28.09 -7.23 9.33
C ARG A 846 27.64 -8.09 8.17
N LYS A 847 26.51 -7.75 7.54
CA LYS A 847 25.95 -8.45 6.38
C LYS A 847 25.12 -7.48 5.54
N THR A 848 25.28 -7.58 4.23
CA THR A 848 24.34 -6.99 3.26
C THR A 848 23.67 -8.14 2.52
N LEU A 849 22.33 -8.22 2.61
CA LEU A 849 21.55 -9.35 2.13
C LEU A 849 20.50 -8.89 1.12
N LEU A 850 20.17 -9.74 0.15
CA LEU A 850 19.05 -9.52 -0.75
C LEU A 850 17.73 -9.67 0.04
N GLY A 851 16.90 -8.63 -0.01
CA GLY A 851 15.55 -8.64 0.54
C GLY A 851 14.51 -9.15 -0.46
N PRO A 852 13.24 -9.27 -0.04
CA PRO A 852 12.14 -9.68 -0.90
C PRO A 852 11.92 -8.72 -2.07
N VAL A 853 11.97 -9.22 -3.31
CA VAL A 853 11.95 -8.40 -4.55
C VAL A 853 10.53 -8.34 -5.16
N PHE A 854 9.52 -8.00 -4.34
CA PHE A 854 8.11 -8.04 -4.75
C PHE A 854 7.61 -6.73 -5.40
N GLY A 855 8.35 -6.23 -6.39
CA GLY A 855 8.00 -5.05 -7.22
C GLY A 855 8.18 -3.67 -6.57
N SER A 856 8.35 -3.60 -5.24
CA SER A 856 8.80 -2.39 -4.54
C SER A 856 9.58 -2.75 -3.25
N PRO A 857 10.52 -1.90 -2.78
CA PRO A 857 11.29 -2.14 -1.57
C PRO A 857 10.43 -2.19 -0.31
N LEU A 858 10.94 -2.84 0.75
CA LEU A 858 10.23 -2.94 2.03
C LEU A 858 10.12 -1.57 2.72
N GLU A 859 8.91 -1.10 3.02
CA GLU A 859 8.65 0.19 3.67
C GLU A 859 8.37 0.07 5.17
N GLN A 860 7.86 -1.07 5.66
CA GLN A 860 7.72 -1.32 7.10
C GLN A 860 7.87 -2.81 7.43
N ILE A 861 8.45 -3.11 8.59
CA ILE A 861 8.66 -4.47 9.10
C ILE A 861 8.27 -4.55 10.58
N GLN A 862 7.69 -5.68 11.01
CA GLN A 862 7.49 -6.03 12.42
C GLN A 862 7.88 -7.50 12.69
N LEU A 863 8.50 -7.77 13.84
CA LEU A 863 8.81 -9.14 14.29
C LEU A 863 7.55 -9.80 14.87
N ILE A 864 7.31 -11.06 14.53
CA ILE A 864 6.20 -11.83 15.13
C ILE A 864 6.47 -12.05 16.63
N PRO A 865 5.55 -11.67 17.54
CA PRO A 865 5.68 -11.94 18.97
C PRO A 865 5.82 -13.43 19.28
N VAL A 866 6.70 -13.76 20.22
CA VAL A 866 7.06 -15.15 20.56
C VAL A 866 6.56 -15.53 21.94
N ARG A 867 5.92 -16.70 22.03
CA ARG A 867 5.17 -17.17 23.20
C ARG A 867 5.81 -18.35 23.92
N ARG A 868 6.65 -19.13 23.23
CA ARG A 868 7.33 -20.32 23.79
C ARG A 868 8.83 -20.27 23.57
N ALA A 869 9.60 -20.82 24.51
CA ALA A 869 11.06 -20.92 24.37
C ALA A 869 11.51 -21.77 23.15
N ILE A 870 10.66 -22.69 22.67
CA ILE A 870 10.92 -23.50 21.47
C ILE A 870 10.90 -22.63 20.19
N GLU A 871 10.06 -21.60 20.16
CA GLU A 871 9.95 -20.60 19.07
C GLU A 871 11.15 -19.62 19.05
N LEU A 872 12.15 -19.80 19.92
CA LEU A 872 13.44 -19.08 19.84
C LEU A 872 14.32 -19.56 18.68
N GLN A 873 14.16 -20.81 18.23
CA GLN A 873 15.02 -21.42 17.21
C GLN A 873 14.74 -20.92 15.78
N LYS A 874 13.48 -20.58 15.47
CA LYS A 874 13.08 -19.97 14.18
C LYS A 874 12.26 -18.72 14.44
N ARG A 875 12.76 -17.57 14.01
CA ARG A 875 12.03 -16.29 14.04
C ARG A 875 11.40 -16.01 12.68
N HIS A 876 10.38 -15.17 12.70
CA HIS A 876 9.66 -14.73 11.51
C HIS A 876 9.39 -13.23 11.62
N LEU A 877 9.42 -12.53 10.50
CA LEU A 877 8.98 -11.15 10.39
C LEU A 877 7.85 -11.03 9.37
N VAL A 878 7.00 -10.04 9.60
CA VAL A 878 5.99 -9.58 8.64
C VAL A 878 6.48 -8.27 8.06
N PHE A 879 6.36 -8.10 6.75
CA PHE A 879 6.72 -6.88 6.04
C PHE A 879 5.56 -6.35 5.21
N ILE A 880 5.62 -5.07 4.87
CA ILE A 880 4.86 -4.45 3.78
C ILE A 880 5.82 -3.70 2.86
N ASN A 881 5.47 -3.64 1.57
CA ASN A 881 6.05 -2.71 0.60
C ASN A 881 4.96 -1.74 0.11
N ARG A 882 5.06 -1.21 -1.12
CA ARG A 882 4.07 -0.25 -1.65
C ARG A 882 2.64 -0.79 -1.60
N ASP A 883 2.41 -2.06 -1.95
CA ASP A 883 1.06 -2.61 -2.19
C ASP A 883 0.81 -4.01 -1.59
N LYS A 884 1.88 -4.74 -1.21
CA LYS A 884 1.84 -6.13 -0.74
C LYS A 884 2.20 -6.25 0.74
N VAL A 885 1.68 -7.29 1.37
CA VAL A 885 2.05 -7.78 2.70
C VAL A 885 2.73 -9.14 2.56
N GLY A 886 3.72 -9.42 3.39
CA GLY A 886 4.49 -10.66 3.26
C GLY A 886 5.15 -11.15 4.54
N LEU A 887 5.69 -12.36 4.45
CA LEU A 887 6.38 -13.08 5.51
C LEU A 887 7.80 -13.41 5.07
N GLN A 888 8.73 -13.41 6.03
CA GLN A 888 10.13 -13.79 5.86
C GLN A 888 10.58 -14.65 7.05
N ILE A 889 11.13 -15.83 6.78
CA ILE A 889 11.81 -16.65 7.81
C ILE A 889 13.16 -16.02 8.15
N LEU A 890 13.51 -15.97 9.44
CA LEU A 890 14.82 -15.55 9.95
C LEU A 890 15.68 -16.77 10.37
N PRO A 891 17.01 -16.73 10.18
CA PRO A 891 17.79 -15.60 9.65
C PRO A 891 17.59 -15.34 8.16
N VAL A 892 17.65 -14.06 7.77
CA VAL A 892 17.74 -13.65 6.36
C VAL A 892 19.10 -14.11 5.82
N ASP A 893 19.11 -14.60 4.58
CA ASP A 893 20.29 -15.10 3.87
C ASP A 893 20.23 -14.91 2.34
N GLY A 894 19.16 -14.25 1.84
CA GLY A 894 18.89 -14.08 0.41
C GLY A 894 18.16 -15.25 -0.26
N ASN A 895 17.75 -16.29 0.47
CA ASN A 895 16.97 -17.41 -0.08
C ASN A 895 15.54 -16.95 -0.46
N PRO A 896 15.12 -17.05 -1.73
CA PRO A 896 13.81 -16.55 -2.16
C PRO A 896 12.64 -17.33 -1.55
N HIS A 897 12.75 -18.65 -1.40
CA HIS A 897 11.69 -19.51 -0.87
C HIS A 897 11.40 -19.28 0.62
N LYS A 898 12.29 -18.60 1.36
CA LYS A 898 12.02 -18.12 2.73
C LYS A 898 11.06 -16.92 2.78
N THR A 899 10.62 -16.42 1.62
CA THR A 899 9.78 -15.24 1.50
C THR A 899 8.46 -15.55 0.79
N PHE A 900 7.40 -14.88 1.18
CA PHE A 900 6.09 -14.91 0.52
C PHE A 900 5.46 -13.52 0.62
N ALA A 901 4.76 -13.06 -0.41
CA ALA A 901 3.98 -11.84 -0.37
C ALA A 901 2.69 -11.95 -1.19
N ILE A 902 1.66 -11.21 -0.78
CA ILE A 902 0.36 -11.11 -1.44
C ILE A 902 -0.10 -9.65 -1.47
N VAL A 903 -0.81 -9.25 -2.53
CA VAL A 903 -1.38 -7.90 -2.67
C VAL A 903 -2.40 -7.66 -1.55
N CYS A 904 -2.31 -6.50 -0.89
CA CYS A 904 -3.22 -6.11 0.18
C CYS A 904 -3.95 -4.80 -0.12
N HIS A 905 -3.24 -3.78 -0.63
CA HIS A 905 -3.79 -2.45 -0.90
C HIS A 905 -3.13 -1.84 -2.15
N PRO A 906 -3.69 -2.04 -3.36
CA PRO A 906 -3.07 -1.56 -4.62
C PRO A 906 -2.82 -0.05 -4.69
N SER A 907 -3.65 0.75 -4.00
CA SER A 907 -3.51 2.20 -3.91
C SER A 907 -2.37 2.67 -2.99
N GLY A 908 -1.69 1.76 -2.29
CA GLY A 908 -0.68 2.08 -1.28
C GLY A 908 -1.04 1.52 0.10
N VAL A 909 -0.10 0.82 0.74
CA VAL A 909 -0.19 0.45 2.16
C VAL A 909 0.29 1.62 3.02
N ALA A 910 -0.57 2.11 3.92
CA ALA A 910 -0.27 3.22 4.82
C ALA A 910 0.33 2.76 6.17
N GLY A 911 0.15 1.49 6.56
CA GLY A 911 0.77 0.95 7.76
C GLY A 911 0.45 -0.53 8.03
N LEU A 912 1.33 -1.14 8.82
CA LEU A 912 1.28 -2.52 9.34
C LEU A 912 1.10 -2.49 10.87
N ALA A 913 0.37 -3.45 11.42
CA ALA A 913 0.36 -3.75 12.86
C ALA A 913 0.24 -5.28 13.10
N LEU A 914 0.91 -5.79 14.12
CA LEU A 914 0.79 -7.18 14.55
C LEU A 914 -0.02 -7.34 15.84
N SER A 915 -0.86 -8.37 15.84
CA SER A 915 -1.52 -8.90 17.04
C SER A 915 -0.54 -9.25 18.15
N TYR A 916 -0.96 -9.07 19.41
CA TYR A 916 -0.20 -9.49 20.60
C TYR A 916 0.06 -11.01 20.67
N ASP A 917 -0.66 -11.81 19.88
CA ASP A 917 -0.54 -13.25 19.83
C ASP A 917 0.31 -13.78 18.67
N GLY A 918 0.70 -12.91 17.73
CA GLY A 918 1.47 -13.26 16.54
C GLY A 918 0.71 -14.11 15.52
N ARG A 919 -0.61 -14.31 15.68
CA ARG A 919 -1.42 -15.06 14.70
C ARG A 919 -1.99 -14.20 13.60
N HIS A 920 -2.10 -12.90 13.82
CA HIS A 920 -2.68 -11.96 12.87
C HIS A 920 -1.76 -10.78 12.55
N ALA A 921 -1.71 -10.42 11.27
CA ALA A 921 -1.23 -9.13 10.80
C ALA A 921 -2.41 -8.27 10.33
N PHE A 922 -2.27 -6.96 10.44
CA PHE A 922 -3.23 -5.97 9.99
C PHE A 922 -2.54 -4.98 9.07
N THR A 923 -3.16 -4.67 7.94
CA THR A 923 -2.66 -3.68 6.97
C THR A 923 -3.72 -2.62 6.72
N ALA A 924 -3.33 -1.35 6.63
CA ALA A 924 -4.21 -0.24 6.31
C ALA A 924 -3.90 0.29 4.90
N GLY A 925 -4.92 0.53 4.08
CA GLY A 925 -4.77 0.90 2.67
C GLY A 925 -4.86 2.39 2.34
N GLY A 926 -4.69 3.26 3.34
CA GLY A 926 -4.72 4.71 3.14
C GLY A 926 -5.99 5.16 2.44
N TRP A 927 -5.85 5.62 1.19
CA TRP A 927 -6.91 6.16 0.35
C TRP A 927 -8.01 5.16 -0.05
N ASP A 928 -7.77 3.84 0.03
CA ASP A 928 -8.84 2.84 -0.19
C ASP A 928 -9.84 2.72 0.98
N ARG A 929 -9.50 3.33 2.13
CA ARG A 929 -10.33 3.42 3.34
C ARG A 929 -10.64 2.06 3.98
N SER A 930 -9.78 1.07 3.77
CA SER A 930 -9.92 -0.28 4.31
C SER A 930 -8.76 -0.68 5.22
N VAL A 931 -9.03 -1.68 6.08
CA VAL A 931 -8.00 -2.42 6.82
C VAL A 931 -8.26 -3.91 6.62
N ALA A 932 -7.25 -4.65 6.17
CA ALA A 932 -7.32 -6.10 6.02
C ALA A 932 -6.69 -6.80 7.24
N GLN A 933 -7.34 -7.88 7.71
CA GLN A 933 -6.82 -8.78 8.74
C GLN A 933 -6.38 -10.09 8.10
N TRP A 934 -5.12 -10.45 8.31
CA TRP A 934 -4.47 -11.62 7.75
C TRP A 934 -4.17 -12.62 8.87
N GLU A 935 -4.66 -13.84 8.78
CA GLU A 935 -4.15 -14.96 9.59
C GLU A 935 -2.81 -15.44 9.04
N ILE A 936 -1.88 -15.77 9.94
CA ILE A 936 -0.49 -16.12 9.64
C ILE A 936 -0.28 -17.63 9.83
N ASN A 937 -0.04 -18.35 8.74
CA ASN A 937 0.31 -19.77 8.76
C ASN A 937 1.80 -19.99 8.44
N LEU A 938 2.63 -20.01 9.48
CA LEU A 938 4.07 -20.23 9.36
C LEU A 938 4.42 -21.59 8.72
N ARG A 939 3.58 -22.62 8.90
CA ARG A 939 3.86 -23.98 8.40
C ARG A 939 3.81 -24.06 6.87
N ALA A 940 2.97 -23.27 6.23
CA ALA A 940 2.90 -23.20 4.77
C ALA A 940 4.20 -22.64 4.19
N LEU A 941 4.78 -21.60 4.83
CA LEU A 941 6.07 -21.05 4.43
C LEU A 941 7.23 -22.01 4.72
N GLU A 942 7.21 -22.71 5.85
CA GLU A 942 8.21 -23.76 6.14
C GLU A 942 8.16 -24.90 5.11
N ALA A 943 6.97 -25.31 4.67
CA ALA A 943 6.80 -26.31 3.62
C ALA A 943 7.33 -25.82 2.26
N ALA A 944 7.07 -24.57 1.89
CA ALA A 944 7.61 -23.96 0.66
C ALA A 944 9.15 -23.93 0.68
N VAL A 945 9.78 -23.62 1.83
CA VAL A 945 11.24 -23.69 1.99
C VAL A 945 11.76 -25.12 1.80
N SER A 946 11.09 -26.14 2.35
CA SER A 946 11.49 -27.54 2.16
C SER A 946 11.34 -28.03 0.71
N LEU A 947 10.41 -27.47 -0.06
CA LEU A 947 10.25 -27.76 -1.49
C LEU A 947 11.30 -27.05 -2.37
N GLY A 948 11.80 -25.88 -1.94
CA GLY A 948 12.85 -25.12 -2.64
C GLY A 948 14.27 -25.73 -2.59
N GLY A 949 14.47 -26.83 -1.87
CA GLY A 949 15.75 -27.53 -1.76
C GLY A 949 16.77 -26.85 -0.83
N GLU A 950 17.92 -27.51 -0.66
CA GLU A 950 18.93 -27.17 0.33
C GLU A 950 20.19 -26.50 -0.26
N ASP A 951 21.04 -25.97 0.61
CA ASP A 951 22.34 -25.30 0.38
C ASP A 951 22.39 -24.18 -0.67
N LEU A 952 22.55 -24.54 -1.95
CA LEU A 952 22.64 -23.63 -3.10
C LEU A 952 21.46 -23.76 -4.06
N THR A 953 20.64 -24.81 -3.95
CA THR A 953 19.49 -25.06 -4.81
C THR A 953 18.54 -23.85 -4.90
N PRO A 954 18.18 -23.18 -3.79
CA PRO A 954 17.38 -21.95 -3.81
C PRO A 954 18.01 -20.77 -4.55
N PHE A 955 19.35 -20.73 -4.66
CA PHE A 955 20.10 -19.57 -5.17
C PHE A 955 20.37 -19.66 -6.67
N TYR A 956 20.39 -20.87 -7.26
CA TYR A 956 20.52 -21.02 -8.71
C TYR A 956 19.34 -20.44 -9.48
N SER A 957 18.14 -20.39 -8.90
CA SER A 957 16.96 -19.73 -9.48
C SER A 957 17.14 -18.22 -9.71
N LEU A 958 18.06 -17.58 -8.96
CA LEU A 958 18.42 -16.17 -9.10
C LEU A 958 19.51 -15.93 -10.17
N VAL A 959 20.03 -16.99 -10.80
CA VAL A 959 21.10 -16.96 -11.81
C VAL A 959 20.50 -17.18 -13.20
N ALA A 960 20.88 -16.36 -14.18
CA ALA A 960 20.38 -16.47 -15.55
C ALA A 960 20.78 -17.82 -16.18
N GLY A 961 19.78 -18.62 -16.54
CA GLY A 961 19.95 -20.00 -17.03
C GLY A 961 20.23 -21.04 -15.94
N GLY A 962 20.14 -20.69 -14.66
CA GLY A 962 20.38 -21.61 -13.55
C GLY A 962 21.82 -22.10 -13.43
N ARG A 963 22.00 -23.26 -12.77
CA ARG A 963 23.32 -23.88 -12.55
C ARG A 963 24.02 -24.32 -13.85
N GLU A 964 23.26 -24.70 -14.87
CA GLU A 964 23.83 -25.14 -16.15
C GLU A 964 23.93 -24.01 -17.18
N GLY A 965 23.45 -22.81 -16.81
CA GLY A 965 23.51 -21.60 -17.62
C GLY A 965 24.94 -21.18 -18.00
N LYS A 966 25.06 -20.43 -19.10
CA LYS A 966 26.37 -19.91 -19.54
C LYS A 966 27.00 -19.04 -18.45
N PHE A 967 26.22 -18.12 -17.87
CA PHE A 967 26.70 -17.20 -16.82
C PHE A 967 27.33 -17.93 -15.63
N TYR A 968 26.74 -19.04 -15.18
CA TYR A 968 27.29 -19.78 -14.04
C TYR A 968 28.64 -20.42 -14.37
N ARG A 969 28.79 -20.97 -15.59
CA ARG A 969 30.08 -21.50 -16.08
C ARG A 969 31.12 -20.39 -16.27
N ASP A 970 30.74 -19.26 -16.86
CA ASP A 970 31.63 -18.09 -16.98
C ASP A 970 32.13 -17.64 -15.57
N LEU A 971 31.25 -17.63 -14.57
CA LEU A 971 31.58 -17.31 -13.17
C LEU A 971 32.52 -18.34 -12.53
N GLU A 972 32.34 -19.65 -12.76
CA GLU A 972 33.28 -20.68 -12.31
C GLU A 972 34.66 -20.49 -12.96
N ASP A 973 34.72 -20.26 -14.27
CA ASP A 973 35.97 -20.03 -15.01
C ASP A 973 36.71 -18.78 -14.51
N TYR A 974 36.03 -17.66 -14.24
CA TYR A 974 36.65 -16.48 -13.64
C TYR A 974 37.15 -16.75 -12.21
N PHE A 975 36.43 -17.54 -11.41
CA PHE A 975 36.87 -17.93 -10.07
C PHE A 975 38.14 -18.80 -10.12
N TYR A 976 38.22 -19.77 -11.03
CA TYR A 976 39.43 -20.56 -11.25
C TYR A 976 40.58 -19.72 -11.80
N TYR A 977 40.31 -18.83 -12.76
CA TYR A 977 41.33 -17.94 -13.33
C TYR A 977 41.95 -17.03 -12.26
N SER A 978 41.15 -16.49 -11.34
CA SER A 978 41.65 -15.70 -10.20
C SER A 978 42.63 -16.48 -9.32
N GLN A 979 42.37 -17.76 -9.03
CA GLN A 979 43.32 -18.59 -8.27
C GLN A 979 44.68 -18.69 -8.98
N LEU A 980 44.68 -18.83 -10.31
CA LEU A 980 45.89 -18.89 -11.12
C LEU A 980 46.60 -17.53 -11.18
N ARG A 981 45.85 -16.42 -11.34
CA ARG A 981 46.37 -15.03 -11.30
C ARG A 981 47.02 -14.71 -9.95
N SER A 982 46.43 -15.15 -8.84
CA SER A 982 46.93 -14.91 -7.48
C SER A 982 48.32 -15.50 -7.18
N GLN A 983 48.79 -16.41 -8.04
CA GLN A 983 50.12 -17.04 -7.98
C GLN A 983 51.18 -16.30 -8.82
N SER A 984 50.83 -15.17 -9.46
CA SER A 984 51.58 -14.49 -10.54
C SER A 984 51.52 -15.19 -11.90
N ILE A 985 51.57 -14.38 -12.95
CA ILE A 985 51.42 -14.82 -14.35
C ILE A 985 52.68 -15.54 -14.82
N ASP A 986 53.87 -15.03 -14.49
CA ASP A 986 55.17 -15.49 -15.02
C ASP A 986 55.82 -16.63 -14.23
N THR A 987 55.12 -17.28 -13.30
CA THR A 987 55.71 -18.36 -12.52
C THR A 987 55.99 -19.60 -13.36
N MET A 988 57.26 -20.01 -13.37
CA MET A 988 57.73 -21.30 -13.88
C MET A 988 57.43 -22.48 -12.92
N GLU A 989 56.79 -22.23 -11.78
CA GLU A 989 56.31 -23.29 -10.86
C GLU A 989 54.99 -23.91 -11.35
N THR A 990 54.72 -25.14 -10.94
CA THR A 990 53.43 -25.79 -11.19
C THR A 990 52.31 -25.10 -10.40
N ARG A 991 51.46 -24.34 -11.11
CA ARG A 991 50.29 -23.67 -10.53
C ARG A 991 49.40 -24.67 -9.80
N LYS A 992 48.97 -24.30 -8.59
CA LYS A 992 48.13 -25.12 -7.70
C LYS A 992 46.71 -24.58 -7.72
N VAL A 993 45.76 -25.38 -8.18
CA VAL A 993 44.32 -25.10 -8.02
C VAL A 993 43.93 -25.43 -6.58
N SER A 994 42.97 -24.70 -6.02
CA SER A 994 42.38 -24.97 -4.71
C SER A 994 40.88 -24.68 -4.71
N GLU A 995 40.21 -24.88 -3.59
CA GLU A 995 38.78 -24.57 -3.46
C GLU A 995 38.51 -23.08 -3.14
N HIS A 996 39.56 -22.25 -2.99
CA HIS A 996 39.46 -20.91 -2.39
C HIS A 996 40.28 -19.84 -3.13
N ILE A 997 39.78 -18.59 -3.15
CA ILE A 997 40.53 -17.37 -3.48
C ILE A 997 40.85 -16.56 -2.20
N ARG A 998 41.81 -15.62 -2.26
CA ARG A 998 42.05 -14.65 -1.18
C ARG A 998 41.00 -13.54 -1.20
N LEU A 999 40.80 -12.87 -0.05
CA LEU A 999 39.92 -11.72 0.09
C LEU A 999 40.21 -10.62 -0.95
N SER A 1000 41.50 -10.33 -1.20
CA SER A 1000 41.98 -9.33 -2.16
C SER A 1000 41.55 -9.58 -3.61
N GLU A 1001 41.19 -10.82 -3.97
CA GLU A 1001 40.80 -11.17 -5.34
C GLU A 1001 39.29 -10.93 -5.58
N VAL A 1002 38.48 -10.88 -4.52
CA VAL A 1002 37.01 -10.84 -4.58
C VAL A 1002 36.47 -9.68 -5.44
N PRO A 1003 36.97 -8.43 -5.34
CA PRO A 1003 36.48 -7.32 -6.17
C PRO A 1003 36.76 -7.55 -7.66
N PHE A 1004 37.90 -8.16 -8.01
CA PHE A 1004 38.25 -8.46 -9.41
C PHE A 1004 37.34 -9.53 -10.00
N VAL A 1005 37.00 -10.59 -9.24
CA VAL A 1005 36.05 -11.61 -9.71
C VAL A 1005 34.64 -11.03 -9.85
N MET A 1006 34.19 -10.15 -8.93
CA MET A 1006 32.91 -9.44 -9.08
C MET A 1006 32.87 -8.58 -10.34
N ARG A 1007 33.90 -7.75 -10.56
CA ARG A 1007 34.03 -6.88 -11.75
C ARG A 1007 34.06 -7.71 -13.03
N ALA A 1008 34.70 -8.89 -13.02
CA ALA A 1008 34.71 -9.83 -14.16
C ALA A 1008 33.34 -10.45 -14.49
N VAL A 1009 32.49 -10.74 -13.49
CA VAL A 1009 31.10 -11.21 -13.71
C VAL A 1009 30.09 -10.06 -13.91
N GLY A 1010 30.56 -8.86 -14.25
CA GLY A 1010 29.73 -7.70 -14.59
C GLY A 1010 29.07 -7.00 -13.40
N PHE A 1011 29.54 -7.22 -12.16
CA PHE A 1011 29.13 -6.41 -11.01
C PHE A 1011 30.29 -5.54 -10.52
N TYR A 1012 30.08 -4.22 -10.57
CA TYR A 1012 31.08 -3.23 -10.15
C TYR A 1012 30.69 -2.69 -8.77
N PRO A 1013 31.18 -3.30 -7.67
CA PRO A 1013 30.99 -2.74 -6.34
C PRO A 1013 31.83 -1.47 -6.18
N SER A 1014 31.21 -0.48 -5.56
CA SER A 1014 31.85 0.73 -5.04
C SER A 1014 32.76 0.38 -3.86
N GLU A 1015 33.68 1.25 -3.48
CA GLU A 1015 34.64 0.98 -2.40
C GLU A 1015 33.95 0.86 -1.03
N GLU A 1016 32.86 1.61 -0.74
CA GLU A 1016 32.01 1.36 0.45
C GLU A 1016 31.45 -0.09 0.46
N LYS A 1017 31.02 -0.59 -0.71
CA LYS A 1017 30.52 -1.97 -0.85
C LYS A 1017 31.64 -2.99 -0.70
N ILE A 1018 32.85 -2.71 -1.17
CA ILE A 1018 34.02 -3.58 -1.00
C ILE A 1018 34.41 -3.67 0.48
N GLU A 1019 34.37 -2.56 1.23
CA GLU A 1019 34.54 -2.61 2.69
C GLU A 1019 33.42 -3.41 3.38
N ASP A 1020 32.15 -3.25 3.00
CA ASP A 1020 31.03 -4.06 3.50
C ASP A 1020 31.24 -5.57 3.23
N ILE A 1021 31.63 -5.95 2.00
CA ILE A 1021 31.95 -7.33 1.60
C ILE A 1021 33.12 -7.88 2.42
N PHE A 1022 34.19 -7.09 2.57
CA PHE A 1022 35.38 -7.49 3.32
C PHE A 1022 35.06 -7.66 4.80
N ASN A 1023 34.25 -6.78 5.39
CA ASN A 1023 33.78 -6.91 6.77
C ASN A 1023 32.89 -8.14 6.97
N GLU A 1024 31.96 -8.41 6.05
CA GLU A 1024 31.08 -9.59 6.09
C GLU A 1024 31.89 -10.90 6.05
N ILE A 1025 32.83 -11.04 5.10
CA ILE A 1025 33.69 -12.24 5.00
C ILE A 1025 34.58 -12.36 6.23
N LYS A 1026 35.34 -11.30 6.57
CA LYS A 1026 36.42 -11.32 7.55
C LYS A 1026 35.96 -11.61 8.97
N PHE A 1027 34.75 -11.17 9.32
CA PHE A 1027 34.19 -11.35 10.65
C PHE A 1027 33.09 -12.43 10.75
N SER A 1028 32.74 -13.09 9.63
CA SER A 1028 31.67 -14.11 9.56
C SER A 1028 31.69 -15.16 10.67
N GLU A 1029 32.86 -15.71 11.01
CA GLU A 1029 33.04 -16.68 12.11
C GLU A 1029 33.71 -16.08 13.37
N TYR A 1030 34.01 -14.78 13.40
CA TYR A 1030 34.91 -14.20 14.42
C TYR A 1030 34.36 -14.31 15.85
N VAL A 1031 33.05 -14.19 16.02
CA VAL A 1031 32.35 -14.21 17.33
C VAL A 1031 32.24 -15.64 17.90
N ASP A 1032 32.44 -16.66 17.07
CA ASP A 1032 32.37 -18.07 17.43
C ASP A 1032 33.75 -18.73 17.51
N SER A 1033 34.67 -18.38 16.61
CA SER A 1033 36.02 -18.96 16.50
C SER A 1033 37.14 -18.11 17.09
N GLY A 1034 36.92 -16.79 17.28
CA GLY A 1034 37.97 -15.82 17.57
C GLY A 1034 38.94 -15.54 16.41
N ARG A 1035 38.69 -16.09 15.21
CA ARG A 1035 39.56 -15.99 14.03
C ARG A 1035 38.95 -15.08 12.98
N MET A 1036 39.81 -14.32 12.29
CA MET A 1036 39.43 -13.61 11.08
C MET A 1036 39.64 -14.51 9.86
N ILE A 1037 38.74 -14.42 8.88
CA ILE A 1037 38.81 -15.15 7.62
C ILE A 1037 39.37 -14.25 6.51
N ASP A 1038 40.25 -14.81 5.67
CA ASP A 1038 40.94 -14.10 4.57
C ASP A 1038 40.83 -14.86 3.24
N LYS A 1039 39.95 -15.88 3.19
CA LYS A 1039 39.74 -16.76 2.04
C LYS A 1039 38.27 -17.10 1.89
N ILE A 1040 37.81 -17.24 0.66
CA ILE A 1040 36.43 -17.58 0.32
C ILE A 1040 36.39 -18.67 -0.75
N ASN A 1041 35.43 -19.58 -0.65
CA ASN A 1041 35.16 -20.62 -1.64
C ASN A 1041 34.05 -20.19 -2.61
N LEU A 1042 33.94 -20.89 -3.74
CA LEU A 1042 32.96 -20.61 -4.79
C LEU A 1042 31.49 -20.57 -4.27
N PRO A 1043 30.99 -21.53 -3.45
CA PRO A 1043 29.67 -21.46 -2.85
C PRO A 1043 29.37 -20.18 -2.06
N ASN A 1044 30.30 -19.73 -1.22
CA ASN A 1044 30.12 -18.51 -0.44
C ASN A 1044 30.29 -17.26 -1.29
N PHE A 1045 31.19 -17.28 -2.29
CA PHE A 1045 31.32 -16.20 -3.26
C PHE A 1045 30.02 -15.98 -4.04
N LEU A 1046 29.36 -17.05 -4.53
CA LEU A 1046 28.06 -16.93 -5.19
C LEU A 1046 27.00 -16.30 -4.28
N LYS A 1047 26.92 -16.72 -3.01
CA LYS A 1047 25.96 -16.15 -2.05
C LYS A 1047 26.23 -14.66 -1.80
N ILE A 1048 27.49 -14.24 -1.69
CA ILE A 1048 27.83 -12.82 -1.51
C ILE A 1048 27.57 -12.02 -2.79
N TYR A 1049 27.94 -12.54 -3.96
CA TYR A 1049 27.65 -11.92 -5.26
C TYR A 1049 26.14 -11.67 -5.44
N LEU A 1050 25.29 -12.68 -5.21
CA LEU A 1050 23.83 -12.55 -5.30
C LEU A 1050 23.26 -11.58 -4.25
N ASN A 1051 23.81 -11.56 -3.04
CA ASN A 1051 23.34 -10.69 -1.96
C ASN A 1051 23.75 -9.22 -2.14
N HIS A 1052 24.93 -8.93 -2.70
CA HIS A 1052 25.43 -7.56 -2.88
C HIS A 1052 25.04 -6.92 -4.22
N ARG A 1053 25.03 -7.67 -5.34
CA ARG A 1053 24.65 -7.12 -6.66
C ARG A 1053 23.22 -6.53 -6.67
N PRO A 1054 22.92 -5.49 -7.47
CA PRO A 1054 21.54 -5.06 -7.71
C PRO A 1054 20.65 -6.22 -8.24
N PRO A 1055 19.38 -6.33 -7.79
CA PRO A 1055 18.46 -7.36 -8.31
C PRO A 1055 17.96 -7.05 -9.73
N PHE A 1056 18.00 -5.79 -10.13
CA PHE A 1056 17.68 -5.29 -11.46
C PHE A 1056 18.93 -4.60 -12.03
N GLY A 1057 19.14 -4.69 -13.34
CA GLY A 1057 20.21 -3.94 -14.01
C GLY A 1057 19.90 -2.43 -14.07
N ASN A 1058 20.90 -1.63 -14.44
CA ASN A 1058 20.71 -0.21 -14.72
C ASN A 1058 19.83 -0.06 -15.97
N THR A 1059 18.69 0.61 -15.87
CA THR A 1059 17.84 0.92 -17.03
C THR A 1059 18.25 2.23 -17.69
N MET A 1060 17.88 2.42 -18.96
CA MET A 1060 18.13 3.69 -19.67
C MET A 1060 17.53 4.88 -18.92
N ASP A 1061 16.36 4.70 -18.30
CA ASP A 1061 15.68 5.74 -17.51
C ASP A 1061 16.42 6.08 -16.21
N ALA A 1062 17.26 5.17 -15.69
CA ALA A 1062 18.17 5.50 -14.58
C ALA A 1062 19.36 6.34 -15.04
N VAL A 1063 19.85 6.11 -16.27
CA VAL A 1063 20.87 6.97 -16.90
C VAL A 1063 20.29 8.36 -17.18
N ARG A 1064 19.15 8.45 -17.87
CA ARG A 1064 18.44 9.72 -18.16
C ARG A 1064 18.20 10.55 -16.90
N ARG A 1065 17.63 9.95 -15.84
CA ARG A 1065 17.46 10.63 -14.53
C ARG A 1065 18.75 11.07 -13.84
N SER A 1066 19.90 10.53 -14.23
CA SER A 1066 21.20 11.03 -13.76
C SER A 1066 21.62 12.28 -14.55
N PHE A 1067 21.35 12.34 -15.86
CA PHE A 1067 21.53 13.54 -16.69
C PHE A 1067 20.52 14.65 -16.34
N ASP A 1068 19.29 14.31 -15.94
CA ASP A 1068 18.30 15.28 -15.43
C ASP A 1068 18.79 16.02 -14.16
N ILE A 1069 19.63 15.37 -13.35
CA ILE A 1069 20.13 15.86 -12.05
C ILE A 1069 21.51 16.52 -12.17
N LEU A 1070 22.38 16.02 -13.06
CA LEU A 1070 23.78 16.47 -13.20
C LEU A 1070 24.00 17.39 -14.39
N GLY A 1071 23.13 17.34 -15.39
CA GLY A 1071 23.24 18.12 -16.63
C GLY A 1071 22.41 19.41 -16.61
N HIS A 1072 22.52 20.13 -17.72
CA HIS A 1072 21.72 21.31 -18.03
C HIS A 1072 20.86 21.04 -19.27
N THR A 1073 19.79 21.83 -19.44
CA THR A 1073 18.99 21.82 -20.68
C THR A 1073 19.71 22.64 -21.74
N ASN A 1074 19.99 22.06 -22.90
CA ASN A 1074 20.59 22.77 -24.04
C ASN A 1074 19.52 23.49 -24.91
N SER A 1075 19.96 24.12 -26.00
CA SER A 1075 19.07 24.86 -26.92
C SER A 1075 18.05 23.99 -27.67
N GLU A 1076 18.20 22.67 -27.65
CA GLU A 1076 17.26 21.70 -28.25
C GLU A 1076 16.32 21.08 -27.21
N GLY A 1077 16.32 21.57 -25.97
CA GLY A 1077 15.51 21.04 -24.86
C GLY A 1077 16.08 19.78 -24.21
N GLN A 1078 17.20 19.23 -24.71
CA GLN A 1078 17.78 17.98 -24.24
C GLN A 1078 18.61 18.18 -22.96
N LYS A 1079 18.65 17.15 -22.10
CA LYS A 1079 19.45 17.14 -20.86
C LYS A 1079 20.85 16.61 -21.14
N VAL A 1080 21.84 17.50 -21.06
CA VAL A 1080 23.24 17.22 -21.43
C VAL A 1080 24.23 17.68 -20.37
N ILE A 1081 25.37 16.98 -20.29
CA ILE A 1081 26.53 17.39 -19.50
C ILE A 1081 27.63 17.82 -20.49
N ARG A 1082 28.28 18.96 -20.26
CA ARG A 1082 29.40 19.41 -21.10
C ARG A 1082 30.63 18.54 -20.85
N LYS A 1083 31.48 18.31 -21.85
CA LYS A 1083 32.71 17.51 -21.75
C LYS A 1083 33.58 17.91 -20.54
N GLU A 1084 33.85 19.20 -20.38
CA GLU A 1084 34.62 19.75 -19.26
C GLU A 1084 33.98 19.46 -17.90
N ASP A 1085 32.66 19.65 -17.80
CA ASP A 1085 31.89 19.38 -16.58
C ASP A 1085 31.88 17.89 -16.26
N PHE A 1086 31.73 17.03 -17.26
CA PHE A 1086 31.71 15.57 -17.13
C PHE A 1086 33.05 15.02 -16.63
N LEU A 1087 34.17 15.42 -17.25
CA LEU A 1087 35.51 15.04 -16.80
C LEU A 1087 35.77 15.56 -15.38
N ARG A 1088 35.40 16.83 -15.09
CA ARG A 1088 35.51 17.40 -13.74
C ARG A 1088 34.64 16.67 -12.71
N LEU A 1089 33.48 16.14 -13.08
CA LEU A 1089 32.63 15.32 -12.19
C LEU A 1089 33.34 14.00 -11.83
N LEU A 1090 33.93 13.30 -12.80
CA LEU A 1090 34.68 12.05 -12.57
C LEU A 1090 35.90 12.25 -11.65
N LEU A 1091 36.57 13.40 -11.73
CA LEU A 1091 37.72 13.75 -10.90
C LEU A 1091 37.36 14.32 -9.51
N THR A 1092 36.09 14.70 -9.24
CA THR A 1092 35.74 15.47 -8.02
C THR A 1092 34.49 15.02 -7.26
N LYS A 1093 33.68 14.09 -7.78
CA LYS A 1093 32.42 13.63 -7.15
C LYS A 1093 32.39 12.12 -6.94
N GLY A 1094 31.76 11.70 -5.84
CA GLY A 1094 31.59 10.29 -5.50
C GLY A 1094 32.94 9.62 -5.20
N GLU A 1095 33.12 8.43 -5.75
CA GLU A 1095 34.41 7.72 -5.74
C GLU A 1095 35.22 8.22 -6.95
N HIS A 1096 35.96 9.30 -6.71
CA HIS A 1096 36.70 10.04 -7.72
C HIS A 1096 37.83 9.21 -8.32
N MET A 1097 38.04 9.35 -9.63
CA MET A 1097 39.15 8.74 -10.35
C MET A 1097 40.39 9.66 -10.25
N THR A 1098 41.60 9.09 -10.32
CA THR A 1098 42.78 9.89 -10.65
C THR A 1098 42.81 10.22 -12.14
N GLU A 1099 43.52 11.28 -12.53
CA GLU A 1099 43.70 11.67 -13.94
C GLU A 1099 44.29 10.53 -14.80
N GLN A 1100 45.18 9.74 -14.22
CA GLN A 1100 45.77 8.55 -14.87
C GLN A 1100 44.71 7.45 -15.09
N GLU A 1101 43.95 7.07 -14.05
CA GLU A 1101 42.89 6.06 -14.17
C GLU A 1101 41.79 6.49 -15.14
N MET A 1102 41.43 7.79 -15.14
CA MET A 1102 40.47 8.35 -16.09
C MET A 1102 41.00 8.24 -17.53
N SER A 1103 42.27 8.62 -17.76
CA SER A 1103 42.93 8.53 -19.06
C SER A 1103 43.01 7.10 -19.58
N ASP A 1104 43.43 6.15 -18.73
CA ASP A 1104 43.53 4.73 -19.09
C ASP A 1104 42.15 4.09 -19.34
N CYS A 1105 41.12 4.48 -18.59
CA CYS A 1105 39.75 4.03 -18.84
C CYS A 1105 39.21 4.53 -20.18
N PHE A 1106 39.37 5.81 -20.53
CA PHE A 1106 38.96 6.30 -21.85
C PHE A 1106 39.82 5.71 -22.97
N ALA A 1107 41.13 5.52 -22.75
CA ALA A 1107 42.00 4.86 -23.72
C ALA A 1107 41.59 3.40 -24.00
N ALA A 1108 41.04 2.70 -23.01
CA ALA A 1108 40.48 1.36 -23.18
C ALA A 1108 39.10 1.37 -23.86
N LEU A 1109 38.18 2.24 -23.42
CA LEU A 1109 36.82 2.34 -23.99
C LEU A 1109 36.82 2.77 -25.46
N LEU A 1110 37.66 3.75 -25.81
CA LEU A 1110 37.80 4.30 -27.17
C LEU A 1110 38.76 3.46 -28.05
N GLY A 1111 39.30 2.35 -27.54
CA GLY A 1111 40.18 1.45 -28.30
C GLY A 1111 41.57 2.02 -28.64
N LEU A 1112 41.99 3.10 -27.97
CA LEU A 1112 43.27 3.79 -28.20
C LEU A 1112 44.49 3.00 -27.68
N GLN A 1113 44.28 2.01 -26.79
CA GLN A 1113 45.30 1.02 -26.41
C GLN A 1113 44.98 -0.40 -26.96
N PRO A 1114 45.73 -0.91 -27.95
CA PRO A 1114 45.45 -2.22 -28.56
C PRO A 1114 45.95 -3.44 -27.76
N GLU A 1115 46.78 -3.25 -26.72
CA GLU A 1115 47.37 -4.36 -25.93
C GLU A 1115 46.60 -4.68 -24.63
N GLY A 1116 45.64 -3.83 -24.24
CA GLY A 1116 44.78 -4.04 -23.07
C GLY A 1116 45.42 -3.66 -21.72
N TRP A 1117 44.65 -3.88 -20.64
CA TRP A 1117 44.96 -3.35 -19.30
C TRP A 1117 46.21 -3.99 -18.67
N ASN A 1118 47.35 -3.29 -18.77
CA ASN A 1118 48.61 -3.69 -18.14
C ASN A 1118 48.52 -3.58 -16.61
N SER A 1119 48.33 -4.71 -15.92
CA SER A 1119 48.10 -4.72 -14.47
C SER A 1119 49.38 -4.75 -13.60
N GLU A 1120 50.46 -4.13 -14.07
CA GLU A 1120 51.64 -3.77 -13.27
C GLU A 1120 52.10 -2.34 -13.63
N PRO A 1121 52.62 -1.54 -12.67
CA PRO A 1121 53.23 -0.24 -12.94
C PRO A 1121 54.63 -0.40 -13.57
N ALA A 1122 54.68 -1.05 -14.74
CA ALA A 1122 55.89 -1.27 -15.52
C ALA A 1122 56.13 -0.08 -16.47
N ALA A 1123 57.15 0.73 -16.19
CA ALA A 1123 57.34 2.01 -16.85
C ALA A 1123 57.89 1.90 -18.29
N SER A 1124 57.11 2.31 -19.30
CA SER A 1124 57.64 2.70 -20.61
C SER A 1124 56.70 3.60 -21.42
N GLY A 1125 57.21 4.74 -21.90
CA GLY A 1125 56.73 5.42 -23.11
C GLY A 1125 55.48 6.28 -22.96
N GLY A 1126 55.66 7.55 -22.58
CA GLY A 1126 54.57 8.54 -22.66
C GLY A 1126 54.25 8.93 -24.11
N SER A 1127 53.03 8.63 -24.53
CA SER A 1127 52.28 9.41 -25.53
C SER A 1127 51.04 9.95 -24.85
N GLU A 1128 50.80 11.26 -24.90
CA GLU A 1128 49.56 11.87 -24.40
C GLU A 1128 48.38 11.31 -25.22
N ILE A 1129 47.57 10.44 -24.60
CA ILE A 1129 46.38 9.87 -25.26
C ILE A 1129 45.27 10.90 -25.16
N ARG A 1130 45.03 11.63 -26.26
CA ARG A 1130 44.05 12.73 -26.31
C ARG A 1130 42.61 12.23 -26.49
N PHE A 1131 42.08 11.56 -25.48
CA PHE A 1131 40.65 11.18 -25.43
C PHE A 1131 39.71 12.41 -25.50
N GLU A 1132 40.20 13.60 -25.14
CA GLU A 1132 39.51 14.89 -25.22
C GLU A 1132 39.12 15.30 -26.66
N GLU A 1133 39.84 14.79 -27.67
CA GLU A 1133 39.57 15.03 -29.10
C GLU A 1133 38.50 14.06 -29.67
N GLU A 1134 38.25 12.93 -29.00
CA GLU A 1134 37.26 11.90 -29.40
C GLU A 1134 35.92 12.02 -28.64
N LEU A 1135 35.90 12.69 -27.47
CA LEU A 1135 34.67 12.94 -26.71
C LEU A 1135 33.90 14.16 -27.26
N PRO A 1136 32.56 14.07 -27.48
CA PRO A 1136 31.75 15.20 -27.94
C PRO A 1136 31.61 16.27 -26.85
N ASP A 1137 31.43 17.53 -27.27
CA ASP A 1137 31.43 18.69 -26.36
C ASP A 1137 30.17 18.76 -25.46
N GLU A 1138 29.02 18.27 -25.96
CA GLU A 1138 27.83 17.97 -25.16
C GLU A 1138 27.56 16.46 -25.19
N ILE A 1139 27.34 15.88 -24.01
CA ILE A 1139 27.06 14.45 -23.83
C ILE A 1139 25.60 14.30 -23.39
N THR A 1140 24.79 13.58 -24.17
CA THR A 1140 23.45 13.11 -23.79
C THR A 1140 23.53 11.77 -23.05
N ALA A 1141 22.44 11.37 -22.39
CA ALA A 1141 22.33 10.03 -21.80
C ALA A 1141 22.52 8.91 -22.85
N GLU A 1142 21.97 9.12 -24.05
CA GLU A 1142 22.08 8.25 -25.23
C GLU A 1142 23.54 8.11 -25.67
N ILE A 1143 24.24 9.21 -25.96
CA ILE A 1143 25.67 9.22 -26.36
C ILE A 1143 26.52 8.52 -25.29
N PHE A 1144 26.28 8.80 -24.02
CA PHE A 1144 26.99 8.14 -22.92
C PHE A 1144 26.77 6.62 -22.92
N ALA A 1145 25.55 6.16 -23.17
CA ALA A 1145 25.24 4.73 -23.22
C ALA A 1145 25.80 4.04 -24.48
N THR A 1146 25.60 4.62 -25.67
CA THR A 1146 25.91 3.94 -26.95
C THR A 1146 27.33 4.17 -27.45
N GLU A 1147 27.88 5.37 -27.29
CA GLU A 1147 29.16 5.77 -27.89
C GLU A 1147 30.31 5.69 -26.88
N ILE A 1148 30.09 6.15 -25.64
CA ILE A 1148 31.13 6.12 -24.59
C ILE A 1148 31.21 4.74 -23.91
N LEU A 1149 30.07 4.12 -23.59
CA LEU A 1149 30.02 2.80 -22.93
C LEU A 1149 29.78 1.61 -23.88
N GLY A 1150 29.49 1.85 -25.16
CA GLY A 1150 29.32 0.79 -26.17
C GLY A 1150 28.10 -0.10 -25.97
N PHE A 1151 27.09 0.31 -25.19
CA PHE A 1151 25.89 -0.48 -24.94
C PHE A 1151 24.85 -0.35 -26.06
N THR A 1152 24.26 -1.47 -26.47
CA THR A 1152 23.17 -1.47 -27.46
C THR A 1152 21.84 -1.06 -26.83
N VAL A 1153 21.49 0.22 -26.93
CA VAL A 1153 20.17 0.74 -26.52
C VAL A 1153 19.08 0.24 -27.47
N SER A 1154 18.20 -0.63 -26.99
CA SER A 1154 17.00 -1.05 -27.73
C SER A 1154 15.86 -0.06 -27.47
N PRO A 1155 15.27 0.56 -28.51
CA PRO A 1155 14.21 1.57 -28.33
C PRO A 1155 12.90 0.99 -27.77
N ASN A 1156 12.71 -0.34 -27.85
CA ASN A 1156 11.50 -1.02 -27.38
C ASN A 1156 11.64 -1.69 -26.01
N PHE A 1157 12.70 -1.39 -25.25
CA PHE A 1157 12.84 -1.90 -23.88
C PHE A 1157 11.94 -1.13 -22.90
N ARG A 1158 10.61 -1.34 -23.01
CA ARG A 1158 9.73 -1.15 -21.85
C ARG A 1158 10.30 -1.98 -20.70
N PRO A 1159 10.19 -1.52 -19.44
CA PRO A 1159 10.59 -2.32 -18.29
C PRO A 1159 9.57 -3.45 -18.09
N ASP A 1160 9.77 -4.54 -18.84
CA ASP A 1160 9.30 -5.86 -18.46
C ASP A 1160 9.99 -6.22 -17.13
N LEU A 1161 9.37 -5.75 -16.05
CA LEU A 1161 9.49 -6.36 -14.72
C LEU A 1161 9.34 -7.87 -14.93
N PRO A 1162 10.38 -8.69 -14.67
CA PRO A 1162 10.30 -10.12 -14.90
C PRO A 1162 9.08 -10.65 -14.16
N THR A 1163 8.11 -11.16 -14.90
CA THR A 1163 6.78 -11.42 -14.38
C THR A 1163 6.88 -12.46 -13.29
N ALA A 1164 6.57 -12.06 -12.06
CA ALA A 1164 6.70 -12.93 -10.88
C ALA A 1164 5.83 -14.21 -10.95
N GLY A 1165 4.99 -14.35 -11.98
CA GLY A 1165 4.28 -15.57 -12.35
C GLY A 1165 5.18 -16.73 -12.76
N GLU A 1166 6.31 -16.52 -13.44
CA GLU A 1166 7.16 -17.65 -13.90
C GLU A 1166 7.85 -18.42 -12.76
N ALA A 1167 7.92 -17.83 -11.56
CA ALA A 1167 8.36 -18.50 -10.33
C ALA A 1167 7.19 -18.86 -9.38
N ALA A 1168 5.95 -18.55 -9.74
CA ALA A 1168 4.75 -18.75 -8.91
C ALA A 1168 3.69 -19.67 -9.55
N GLY A 1169 3.87 -20.08 -10.81
CA GLY A 1169 2.91 -20.87 -11.59
C GLY A 1169 2.68 -22.34 -11.17
N HIS A 1170 2.82 -22.70 -9.88
CA HIS A 1170 2.52 -24.05 -9.37
C HIS A 1170 2.20 -24.12 -7.85
N VAL A 1171 1.26 -23.31 -7.35
CA VAL A 1171 0.52 -23.55 -6.09
C VAL A 1171 -0.96 -23.18 -6.21
#